data_AF-A0A9W6PP40-F1
#
_entry.id   AF-A0A9W6PP40-F1
#
_cell.length_a   1.000
_cell.length_b   1.000
_cell.length_c   1.000
_cell.angle_alpha   90.00
_cell.angle_beta   90.00
_cell.angle_gamma   90.00
#
_symmetry.space_group_name_H-M   'P 1'
#
loop_
_entity.id
_entity.type
_entity.pdbx_description
1 polymer ?
#
loop_
_entity_poly.entity_id
_entity_poly.type
_entity_poly.pdbx_seq_one_letter_code
_entity_poly.pdbx_strand_id
1 'polypeptide(L)'
;MRLRIPLPTLAAGLLAGCTVAATLLPASPAAAAPGGQSAKAAGTALSAPAAAPVSASASAEDANAPGGAVPKPLGPIVDAAPESLTPVAAPLPPALLGQVQLGQPKGTAVQTAPRPAEQGAGKAPHGTQAAASVSAASVSAAAAAAAAPSCTYADFGSRSGTDLVNFVKSSTNTCVNTLYNVTGTDAGAIFKQANMLTVAGAFKDLAAAYDGTNSSGILQLVQFLRAGYYVQSYYPSQVGGYGATLTGATRAGLDAFFAGTRWKDVTDANGLVLYDVLVLTDSANVQAEYLKVYRQVLDGYDNSYNATPKMVNAVNSVLFAPLWRGNWNTDFVNAIGADTSLVTSLGNFALDHRDLLGTSNAFLDVNAGNDLARMAGTSTAVESAAKPLVKQILDTTQILGATGPLYVHVAFNANTYDHGQCSYYGTCDLPNKLADAVLPNVLVCDNKTLRAQALTVAQLQPVCDSLRGEDAFFHGLVKDSGPVPNQYGKTVVMPVFASAADYQTYSWAIYGNSTDNGGQTVMDVTDPNNQPVCVMYQKSWNDDFAGNVWNLNHEYTHYLDNVYDMKGDFAAETSVPDIWWIEGVAEYQSYAYRGVTDTQAMAEAAKHTYKLSTIFQNTYGNSDSTRVYPWGYLAVRYMFEKHPADVHGMLGHFRTGDYQGGYAVYNGLGTSYDADFDAWLSACASGACFATGPTALFDQSVNGATVTLTDRSVVTNSPAQITGWHWTFGDGSSSDERNPAHTYAKAGTYTVALTVTDANGRTTATPASVTTTVDGGAPVLPLCTDQRTDAMGQNCRRTGRARTAGSTDYLYVYLPAGTTTLKVTASGGTGTAYLYYNDTTWASPNAFTASSTNPGTTQSITVTTPTAGYRYLSLYAVTDFSDVTISTQF
;
A
#
# COMPACT_ATOMS: atom_id res chain seq x y z
N MET A 1 18.97 -42.28 -23.86
CA MET A 1 20.00 -43.06 -23.13
C MET A 1 20.82 -42.07 -22.30
N ARG A 2 21.34 -42.44 -21.12
CA ARG A 2 21.97 -41.50 -20.14
C ARG A 2 23.48 -41.24 -20.43
N LEU A 3 24.02 -40.26 -19.68
CA LEU A 3 25.45 -39.90 -19.43
C LEU A 3 26.07 -38.92 -20.45
N ARG A 4 26.49 -37.69 -20.05
CA ARG A 4 27.61 -37.24 -19.17
C ARG A 4 28.98 -37.37 -19.90
N ILE A 5 29.66 -36.27 -20.31
CA ILE A 5 30.61 -35.41 -19.52
C ILE A 5 31.90 -36.20 -19.15
N PRO A 6 33.18 -35.73 -19.31
CA PRO A 6 33.68 -34.33 -19.26
C PRO A 6 34.80 -33.84 -20.27
N LEU A 7 35.01 -32.51 -20.28
CA LEU A 7 36.23 -31.62 -20.28
C LEU A 7 37.70 -32.17 -20.56
N PRO A 8 38.75 -31.31 -20.78
CA PRO A 8 38.82 -29.95 -21.42
C PRO A 8 40.15 -29.56 -22.19
N THR A 9 40.09 -28.45 -22.96
CA THR A 9 41.12 -27.37 -23.19
C THR A 9 42.52 -27.55 -23.86
N LEU A 10 42.91 -26.47 -24.60
CA LEU A 10 44.26 -25.97 -24.99
C LEU A 10 45.00 -26.68 -26.17
N ALA A 11 45.68 -26.01 -27.14
CA ALA A 11 45.89 -24.57 -27.39
C ALA A 11 46.35 -24.24 -28.86
N ALA A 12 46.17 -22.96 -29.25
CA ALA A 12 47.02 -22.10 -30.14
C ALA A 12 47.38 -22.47 -31.61
N GLY A 13 47.33 -21.45 -32.49
CA GLY A 13 47.97 -21.40 -33.82
C GLY A 13 47.48 -20.23 -34.70
N LEU A 14 48.36 -19.32 -35.12
CA LEU A 14 48.04 -18.04 -35.82
C LEU A 14 48.42 -18.00 -37.32
N LEU A 15 47.79 -17.04 -38.03
CA LEU A 15 48.33 -16.14 -39.10
C LEU A 15 48.19 -16.43 -40.63
N ALA A 16 47.92 -15.29 -41.34
CA ALA A 16 48.10 -14.95 -42.77
C ALA A 16 47.16 -15.59 -43.83
N GLY A 17 46.77 -14.92 -44.94
CA GLY A 17 47.05 -13.54 -45.41
C GLY A 17 46.31 -13.20 -46.74
N CYS A 18 46.30 -11.92 -47.17
CA CYS A 18 45.45 -11.37 -48.25
C CYS A 18 45.89 -11.63 -49.71
N THR A 19 44.93 -11.51 -50.67
CA THR A 19 44.84 -10.60 -51.87
C THR A 19 43.94 -11.21 -52.99
N VAL A 20 43.34 -10.55 -54.02
CA VAL A 20 43.15 -9.13 -54.47
C VAL A 20 41.84 -8.98 -55.32
N ALA A 21 41.53 -7.78 -55.88
CA ALA A 21 40.29 -7.37 -56.59
C ALA A 21 40.22 -7.61 -58.14
N ALA A 22 39.04 -7.37 -58.78
CA ALA A 22 38.82 -6.32 -59.83
C ALA A 22 37.49 -6.37 -60.67
N THR A 23 36.81 -5.19 -60.82
CA THR A 23 36.07 -4.62 -62.03
C THR A 23 34.80 -5.31 -62.60
N LEU A 24 33.82 -4.66 -63.30
CA LEU A 24 33.61 -3.30 -63.90
C LEU A 24 32.10 -2.96 -64.15
N LEU A 25 31.80 -1.70 -64.53
CA LEU A 25 30.49 -1.04 -64.89
C LEU A 25 30.14 -1.17 -66.41
N PRO A 26 29.14 -0.47 -67.06
CA PRO A 26 27.96 0.36 -66.63
C PRO A 26 26.62 0.09 -67.40
N ALA A 27 25.51 0.80 -67.07
CA ALA A 27 24.72 1.68 -67.98
C ALA A 27 23.23 1.94 -67.57
N SER A 28 22.72 3.14 -67.86
CA SER A 28 21.29 3.53 -67.89
C SER A 28 21.01 4.32 -69.18
N PRO A 29 19.75 4.52 -69.64
CA PRO A 29 19.13 5.84 -69.42
C PRO A 29 17.56 5.93 -69.46
N ALA A 30 17.02 7.08 -68.99
CA ALA A 30 15.86 7.85 -69.51
C ALA A 30 14.43 7.22 -69.63
N ALA A 31 13.29 7.95 -69.58
CA ALA A 31 12.95 9.31 -69.11
C ALA A 31 11.41 9.54 -69.13
N ALA A 32 10.97 10.67 -68.54
CA ALA A 32 9.75 11.46 -68.84
C ALA A 32 8.33 11.02 -68.38
N ALA A 33 7.69 11.91 -67.59
CA ALA A 33 6.25 12.22 -67.62
C ALA A 33 6.05 13.51 -68.48
N PRO A 34 4.83 14.00 -68.88
CA PRO A 34 3.75 14.41 -67.96
C PRO A 34 2.28 14.42 -68.49
N GLY A 35 1.33 14.85 -67.64
CA GLY A 35 -0.01 15.39 -68.01
C GLY A 35 -1.19 14.40 -67.91
N GLY A 36 -2.43 14.81 -67.60
CA GLY A 36 -2.93 16.13 -67.16
C GLY A 36 -4.46 16.27 -67.19
N GLN A 37 -5.04 16.86 -66.14
CA GLN A 37 -6.38 17.49 -66.04
C GLN A 37 -7.70 16.66 -65.96
N SER A 38 -8.36 16.81 -64.80
CA SER A 38 -9.70 17.42 -64.61
C SER A 38 -10.94 16.58 -64.18
N ALA A 39 -11.45 17.01 -63.00
CA ALA A 39 -12.85 17.27 -62.64
C ALA A 39 -13.84 16.15 -62.20
N LYS A 40 -14.25 16.32 -60.92
CA LYS A 40 -15.62 16.24 -60.35
C LYS A 40 -16.26 14.90 -59.93
N ALA A 41 -16.74 14.99 -58.68
CA ALA A 41 -18.02 14.48 -58.14
C ALA A 41 -18.13 13.03 -57.64
N ALA A 42 -17.98 12.92 -56.31
CA ALA A 42 -18.95 12.30 -55.38
C ALA A 42 -19.55 10.91 -55.69
N GLY A 43 -19.10 9.93 -54.89
CA GLY A 43 -20.02 9.04 -54.17
C GLY A 43 -20.37 7.70 -54.84
N THR A 44 -19.74 6.61 -54.38
CA THR A 44 -20.43 5.49 -53.71
C THR A 44 -19.43 4.49 -53.13
N ALA A 45 -19.89 3.78 -52.09
CA ALA A 45 -19.28 2.66 -51.35
C ALA A 45 -18.00 2.00 -51.92
N LEU A 46 -16.99 1.87 -51.04
CA LEU A 46 -15.91 0.90 -51.21
C LEU A 46 -15.89 -0.09 -50.04
N SER A 47 -16.05 -1.35 -50.43
CA SER A 47 -15.87 -2.58 -49.67
C SER A 47 -14.59 -2.60 -48.83
N ALA A 48 -14.70 -3.09 -47.58
CA ALA A 48 -13.55 -3.53 -46.80
C ALA A 48 -12.88 -4.74 -47.46
N PRO A 49 -11.54 -4.75 -47.62
CA PRO A 49 -10.80 -5.97 -47.92
C PRO A 49 -10.59 -6.78 -46.64
N ALA A 50 -10.77 -8.10 -46.72
CA ALA A 50 -10.59 -8.99 -45.58
C ALA A 50 -9.13 -9.02 -45.10
N ALA A 51 -8.91 -8.84 -43.80
CA ALA A 51 -7.64 -9.15 -43.16
C ALA A 51 -7.48 -10.67 -43.03
N ALA A 52 -6.36 -11.20 -43.53
CA ALA A 52 -5.99 -12.60 -43.30
C ALA A 52 -5.64 -12.82 -41.81
N PRO A 53 -5.86 -14.03 -41.26
CA PRO A 53 -5.59 -14.30 -39.87
C PRO A 53 -4.08 -14.24 -39.61
N VAL A 54 -3.65 -13.24 -38.84
CA VAL A 54 -2.28 -13.20 -38.30
C VAL A 54 -2.21 -14.23 -37.19
N SER A 55 -1.58 -15.37 -37.48
CA SER A 55 -1.24 -16.36 -36.47
C SER A 55 -0.18 -15.80 -35.53
N ALA A 56 -0.62 -15.09 -34.48
CA ALA A 56 0.25 -14.71 -33.38
C ALA A 56 0.76 -15.98 -32.70
N SER A 57 2.04 -16.29 -32.90
CA SER A 57 2.72 -17.33 -32.15
C SER A 57 2.95 -16.83 -30.72
N ALA A 58 1.93 -16.97 -29.87
CA ALA A 58 2.12 -16.86 -28.43
C ALA A 58 3.22 -17.85 -28.02
N SER A 59 4.29 -17.34 -27.42
CA SER A 59 5.31 -18.16 -26.77
C SER A 59 4.68 -18.81 -25.54
N ALA A 60 4.15 -20.01 -25.74
CA ALA A 60 3.57 -20.84 -24.69
C ALA A 60 4.68 -21.43 -23.82
N GLU A 61 5.24 -20.62 -22.92
CA GLU A 61 5.97 -21.08 -21.74
C GLU A 61 5.27 -20.54 -20.48
N ASP A 62 4.82 -21.47 -19.64
CA ASP A 62 4.26 -21.30 -18.29
C ASP A 62 3.10 -20.31 -18.10
N ALA A 63 1.99 -20.58 -18.82
CA ALA A 63 0.67 -20.37 -18.24
C ALA A 63 0.49 -21.28 -17.01
N ASN A 64 0.03 -20.71 -15.89
CA ASN A 64 -0.11 -21.37 -14.58
C ASN A 64 -1.19 -22.48 -14.57
N ALA A 65 -0.89 -23.63 -15.19
CA ALA A 65 -1.64 -24.87 -15.00
C ALA A 65 -1.46 -25.40 -13.56
N PRO A 66 -2.41 -26.19 -13.03
CA PRO A 66 -2.21 -26.95 -11.80
C PRO A 66 -1.01 -27.90 -11.96
N GLY A 67 0.12 -27.56 -11.33
CA GLY A 67 1.40 -28.23 -11.55
C GLY A 67 2.64 -27.48 -11.05
N GLY A 68 2.53 -26.17 -10.84
CA GLY A 68 3.54 -25.40 -10.10
C GLY A 68 3.66 -25.85 -8.63
N ALA A 69 4.79 -25.53 -7.98
CA ALA A 69 4.96 -25.81 -6.56
C ALA A 69 3.90 -25.06 -5.72
N VAL A 70 3.32 -25.73 -4.71
CA VAL A 70 2.34 -25.08 -3.83
C VAL A 70 2.95 -23.81 -3.23
N PRO A 71 2.26 -22.65 -3.26
CA PRO A 71 2.71 -21.43 -2.59
C PRO A 71 3.09 -21.69 -1.13
N LYS A 72 3.85 -20.78 -0.51
CA LYS A 72 4.13 -20.88 0.92
C LYS A 72 2.88 -20.52 1.75
N PRO A 73 2.71 -21.10 2.96
CA PRO A 73 1.63 -20.71 3.87
C PRO A 73 1.61 -19.20 4.16
N LEU A 74 0.43 -18.68 4.49
CA LEU A 74 0.26 -17.25 4.83
C LEU A 74 0.80 -16.92 6.23
N GLY A 75 1.34 -15.71 6.35
CA GLY A 75 1.89 -15.17 7.60
C GLY A 75 0.82 -14.78 8.62
N PRO A 76 1.20 -14.02 9.68
CA PRO A 76 0.21 -13.46 10.58
C PRO A 76 -0.44 -12.26 9.88
N ILE A 77 -1.77 -12.17 9.90
CA ILE A 77 -2.42 -10.88 9.66
C ILE A 77 -2.39 -10.14 10.99
N VAL A 78 -1.57 -9.09 11.05
CA VAL A 78 -1.65 -8.09 12.13
C VAL A 78 -2.97 -7.36 11.94
N ASP A 79 -3.72 -7.10 13.03
CA ASP A 79 -5.08 -6.52 12.97
C ASP A 79 -5.16 -5.28 12.06
N ALA A 80 -5.63 -5.46 10.83
CA ALA A 80 -6.11 -4.37 10.02
C ALA A 80 -7.41 -3.86 10.65
N ALA A 81 -7.41 -2.61 11.09
CA ALA A 81 -8.64 -1.94 11.49
C ALA A 81 -9.56 -1.79 10.25
N PRO A 82 -10.90 -1.86 10.39
CA PRO A 82 -11.82 -1.68 9.26
C PRO A 82 -11.75 -0.32 8.56
N GLU A 83 -10.99 0.64 9.10
CA GLU A 83 -10.92 2.03 8.61
C GLU A 83 -9.58 2.39 7.93
N SER A 84 -8.67 1.43 7.71
CA SER A 84 -7.38 1.68 7.03
C SER A 84 -7.21 0.87 5.74
N LEU A 85 -7.92 1.26 4.68
CA LEU A 85 -7.53 0.96 3.29
C LEU A 85 -6.44 1.92 2.76
N THR A 86 -5.65 2.51 3.67
CA THR A 86 -4.42 3.25 3.35
C THR A 86 -3.23 2.29 3.36
N PRO A 87 -2.68 1.91 2.18
CA PRO A 87 -1.47 1.12 2.12
C PRO A 87 -0.25 1.98 2.48
N VAL A 88 0.52 1.51 3.45
CA VAL A 88 1.91 1.93 3.66
C VAL A 88 2.76 0.67 3.75
N ALA A 89 3.40 0.31 2.64
CA ALA A 89 4.41 -0.73 2.57
C ALA A 89 5.45 -0.36 1.50
N ALA A 90 6.70 -0.76 1.72
CA ALA A 90 7.84 -0.29 0.93
C ALA A 90 7.86 -0.84 -0.52
N PRO A 91 8.55 -0.16 -1.45
CA PRO A 91 8.70 -0.62 -2.83
C PRO A 91 9.34 -2.01 -2.97
N LEU A 92 9.07 -2.69 -4.09
CA LEU A 92 9.64 -4.00 -4.40
C LEU A 92 11.13 -3.91 -4.76
N PRO A 93 11.95 -4.95 -4.45
CA PRO A 93 13.36 -4.99 -4.83
C PRO A 93 13.56 -4.99 -6.37
N PRO A 94 14.62 -4.34 -6.90
CA PRO A 94 14.86 -4.22 -8.35
C PRO A 94 14.91 -5.56 -9.12
N ALA A 95 15.32 -6.65 -8.47
CA ALA A 95 15.36 -7.98 -9.08
C ALA A 95 13.99 -8.56 -9.49
N LEU A 96 12.87 -7.93 -9.08
CA LEU A 96 11.50 -8.32 -9.47
C LEU A 96 10.89 -7.43 -10.58
N LEU A 97 11.55 -6.35 -10.97
CA LEU A 97 11.07 -5.47 -12.06
C LEU A 97 11.35 -6.06 -13.45
N GLY A 98 12.45 -6.82 -13.61
CA GLY A 98 12.77 -7.54 -14.85
C GLY A 98 12.09 -8.90 -15.02
N GLN A 99 11.12 -9.26 -14.17
CA GLN A 99 10.36 -10.51 -14.25
C GLN A 99 8.87 -10.27 -14.02
N VAL A 100 8.19 -9.64 -14.99
CA VAL A 100 6.72 -9.57 -15.03
C VAL A 100 6.14 -10.93 -15.43
N GLN A 101 6.30 -11.92 -14.54
CA GLN A 101 5.49 -13.13 -14.54
C GLN A 101 4.45 -13.03 -13.42
N LEU A 102 3.43 -12.21 -13.68
CA LEU A 102 2.12 -12.21 -13.01
C LEU A 102 2.15 -12.29 -11.46
N GLY A 103 2.83 -11.33 -10.83
CA GLY A 103 2.48 -10.92 -9.48
C GLY A 103 1.02 -10.44 -9.46
N GLN A 104 0.20 -11.01 -8.57
CA GLN A 104 -1.25 -10.77 -8.53
C GLN A 104 -1.58 -9.29 -8.23
N PRO A 105 -2.36 -8.59 -9.08
CA PRO A 105 -2.83 -7.24 -8.79
C PRO A 105 -3.69 -7.17 -7.54
N LYS A 106 -3.71 -6.00 -6.90
CA LYS A 106 -4.46 -5.74 -5.67
C LYS A 106 -5.96 -5.82 -5.95
N GLY A 107 -6.54 -6.99 -5.67
CA GLY A 107 -7.93 -7.33 -5.93
C GLY A 107 -8.18 -8.83 -6.11
N THR A 108 -7.18 -9.63 -6.51
CA THR A 108 -7.37 -11.07 -6.79
C THR A 108 -7.03 -12.02 -5.65
N ALA A 109 -6.19 -11.61 -4.68
CA ALA A 109 -6.10 -12.18 -3.33
C ALA A 109 -5.17 -11.35 -2.42
N VAL A 110 -5.40 -11.40 -1.11
CA VAL A 110 -4.48 -10.83 -0.10
C VAL A 110 -3.18 -11.63 -0.06
N GLN A 111 -2.02 -10.97 -0.22
CA GLN A 111 -0.73 -11.56 0.15
C GLN A 111 -0.02 -10.78 1.25
N THR A 112 0.24 -11.49 2.34
CA THR A 112 1.10 -11.07 3.45
C THR A 112 2.56 -11.41 3.15
N ALA A 113 3.50 -10.49 3.36
CA ALA A 113 4.91 -10.82 3.58
C ALA A 113 5.53 -9.90 4.66
N PRO A 114 6.49 -10.38 5.49
CA PRO A 114 6.96 -9.65 6.66
C PRO A 114 8.23 -8.84 6.41
N ARG A 115 8.41 -7.80 7.23
CA ARG A 115 9.66 -7.02 7.34
C ARG A 115 10.77 -7.88 7.98
N PRO A 116 12.01 -7.89 7.46
CA PRO A 116 13.17 -8.30 8.23
C PRO A 116 13.38 -7.33 9.41
N ALA A 117 13.78 -7.86 10.57
CA ALA A 117 14.20 -7.04 11.70
C ALA A 117 15.69 -6.66 11.54
N GLU A 118 16.01 -5.37 11.54
CA GLU A 118 17.40 -4.93 11.62
C GLU A 118 17.98 -5.22 13.01
N GLN A 119 19.17 -5.83 13.02
CA GLN A 119 19.93 -6.07 14.23
C GLN A 119 20.65 -4.79 14.66
N GLY A 120 20.11 -4.11 15.68
CA GLY A 120 20.80 -3.02 16.35
C GLY A 120 22.04 -3.51 17.11
N ALA A 121 23.20 -3.51 16.46
CA ALA A 121 24.49 -3.75 17.10
C ALA A 121 24.82 -2.59 18.06
N GLY A 122 24.91 -2.88 19.36
CA GLY A 122 25.19 -1.87 20.38
C GLY A 122 26.69 -1.61 20.63
N LYS A 123 26.93 -0.53 21.40
CA LYS A 123 28.22 0.04 21.88
C LYS A 123 28.86 1.08 20.94
N ALA A 124 29.35 2.23 21.42
CA ALA A 124 29.25 2.87 22.74
C ALA A 124 29.69 4.35 22.63
N PRO A 125 29.50 5.17 23.67
CA PRO A 125 30.49 6.19 24.00
C PRO A 125 31.24 5.87 25.29
N HIS A 126 32.49 6.33 25.37
CA HIS A 126 33.30 6.30 26.59
C HIS A 126 32.67 7.16 27.69
N GLY A 127 32.78 6.70 28.94
CA GLY A 127 32.32 7.47 30.10
C GLY A 127 33.37 8.43 30.65
N THR A 128 32.96 9.28 31.59
CA THR A 128 33.77 9.66 32.76
C THR A 128 32.85 10.05 33.93
N GLN A 129 33.42 10.05 35.14
CA GLN A 129 32.87 10.63 36.39
C GLN A 129 31.87 9.80 37.22
N ALA A 130 32.50 8.80 37.86
CA ALA A 130 32.33 8.28 39.22
C ALA A 130 31.43 8.99 40.27
N ALA A 131 31.02 8.14 41.24
CA ALA A 131 30.65 8.41 42.64
C ALA A 131 29.23 8.97 42.90
N ALA A 132 28.51 8.56 43.95
CA ALA A 132 28.83 7.62 45.05
C ALA A 132 27.61 6.79 45.49
N SER A 133 27.86 5.62 46.07
CA SER A 133 26.86 4.77 46.71
C SER A 133 26.46 5.28 48.10
N VAL A 134 25.16 5.24 48.43
CA VAL A 134 24.70 5.02 49.81
C VAL A 134 23.60 3.97 49.78
N SER A 135 23.78 2.91 50.56
CA SER A 135 22.80 1.84 50.75
C SER A 135 21.98 2.07 52.01
N ALA A 136 20.70 1.68 51.97
CA ALA A 136 19.90 1.43 53.17
C ALA A 136 18.90 0.30 52.90
N ALA A 137 19.21 -0.89 53.41
CA ALA A 137 18.23 -1.94 53.70
C ALA A 137 17.36 -1.48 54.90
N SER A 138 16.17 -1.99 55.22
CA SER A 138 15.27 -3.04 54.70
C SER A 138 13.84 -2.68 55.16
N VAL A 139 12.75 -3.33 54.74
CA VAL A 139 12.14 -4.51 55.42
C VAL A 139 11.09 -5.13 54.49
N SER A 140 10.93 -6.45 54.58
CA SER A 140 10.05 -7.29 53.76
C SER A 140 8.56 -7.26 54.11
N ALA A 141 7.70 -7.35 53.08
CA ALA A 141 6.54 -8.26 53.08
C ALA A 141 6.17 -8.59 51.62
N ALA A 142 5.82 -9.86 51.35
CA ALA A 142 5.68 -10.35 49.98
C ALA A 142 4.28 -10.14 49.38
N ALA A 143 4.25 -9.61 48.15
CA ALA A 143 3.28 -9.98 47.14
C ALA A 143 4.05 -10.16 45.84
N ALA A 144 4.37 -11.41 45.50
CA ALA A 144 5.07 -11.72 44.25
C ALA A 144 4.11 -11.54 43.07
N ALA A 145 4.03 -10.31 42.55
CA ALA A 145 3.47 -10.06 41.24
C ALA A 145 4.30 -10.85 40.22
N ALA A 146 3.73 -11.90 39.64
CA ALA A 146 4.38 -12.64 38.57
C ALA A 146 4.70 -11.66 37.43
N ALA A 147 5.97 -11.59 37.05
CA ALA A 147 6.37 -10.79 35.89
C ALA A 147 5.58 -11.27 34.66
N ALA A 148 5.16 -10.33 33.81
CA ALA A 148 4.58 -10.68 32.53
C ALA A 148 5.55 -11.61 31.77
N PRO A 149 5.07 -12.71 31.14
CA PRO A 149 5.94 -13.64 30.44
C PRO A 149 6.81 -12.88 29.41
N SER A 150 8.12 -13.03 29.49
CA SER A 150 9.05 -12.40 28.56
C SER A 150 8.82 -12.95 27.16
N CYS A 151 8.67 -12.07 26.17
CA CYS A 151 8.35 -12.46 24.79
C CYS A 151 9.61 -12.47 23.91
N THR A 152 10.60 -13.29 24.27
CA THR A 152 11.83 -13.43 23.48
C THR A 152 11.85 -14.75 22.72
N TYR A 153 12.57 -14.85 21.60
CA TYR A 153 12.75 -16.13 20.91
C TYR A 153 13.41 -17.19 21.82
N ALA A 154 14.35 -16.76 22.68
CA ALA A 154 14.96 -17.61 23.71
C ALA A 154 13.93 -18.19 24.70
N ASP A 155 12.83 -17.46 24.99
CA ASP A 155 11.77 -17.98 25.85
C ASP A 155 11.03 -19.17 25.24
N PHE A 156 10.66 -19.09 23.97
CA PHE A 156 10.03 -20.21 23.28
C PHE A 156 11.03 -21.34 23.02
N GLY A 157 12.28 -21.02 22.65
CA GLY A 157 13.29 -22.00 22.24
C GLY A 157 13.88 -22.82 23.39
N SER A 158 13.91 -22.26 24.60
CA SER A 158 14.39 -22.95 25.82
C SER A 158 13.36 -23.89 26.45
N ARG A 159 12.07 -23.76 26.09
CA ARG A 159 10.97 -24.55 26.66
C ARG A 159 10.61 -25.76 25.79
N SER A 160 10.01 -26.77 26.41
CA SER A 160 9.49 -27.97 25.75
C SER A 160 8.37 -28.60 26.58
N GLY A 161 7.64 -29.56 26.04
CA GLY A 161 6.59 -30.28 26.79
C GLY A 161 5.51 -29.34 27.35
N THR A 162 4.97 -29.69 28.52
CA THR A 162 3.93 -28.92 29.23
C THR A 162 4.35 -27.47 29.50
N ASP A 163 5.63 -27.20 29.75
CA ASP A 163 6.13 -25.85 30.05
C ASP A 163 6.03 -24.93 28.83
N LEU A 164 6.30 -25.46 27.63
CA LEU A 164 6.08 -24.72 26.37
C LEU A 164 4.59 -24.46 26.15
N VAL A 165 3.73 -25.47 26.34
CA VAL A 165 2.27 -25.33 26.17
C VAL A 165 1.69 -24.27 27.10
N ASN A 166 2.04 -24.32 28.39
CA ASN A 166 1.58 -23.34 29.38
C ASN A 166 2.07 -21.93 29.02
N PHE A 167 3.33 -21.80 28.61
CA PHE A 167 3.90 -20.52 28.20
C PHE A 167 3.23 -19.94 26.95
N VAL A 168 3.01 -20.74 25.90
CA VAL A 168 2.28 -20.33 24.68
C VAL A 168 0.86 -19.88 25.03
N LYS A 169 0.10 -20.66 25.80
CA LYS A 169 -1.28 -20.31 26.21
C LYS A 169 -1.37 -19.02 27.04
N SER A 170 -0.34 -18.75 27.86
CA SER A 170 -0.27 -17.54 28.70
C SER A 170 0.30 -16.30 27.98
N SER A 171 0.87 -16.47 26.78
CA SER A 171 1.36 -15.38 25.95
C SER A 171 0.20 -14.59 25.31
N THR A 172 0.45 -13.34 24.93
CA THR A 172 -0.50 -12.57 24.10
C THR A 172 -0.44 -13.04 22.64
N ASN A 173 -1.53 -12.85 21.89
CA ASN A 173 -1.55 -13.13 20.44
C ASN A 173 -0.42 -12.37 19.72
N THR A 174 -0.23 -11.08 20.05
CA THR A 174 0.87 -10.25 19.53
C THR A 174 2.23 -10.89 19.79
N CYS A 175 2.44 -11.47 20.99
CA CYS A 175 3.67 -12.15 21.34
C CYS A 175 3.90 -13.40 20.46
N VAL A 176 2.91 -14.28 20.33
CA VAL A 176 3.03 -15.49 19.49
C VAL A 176 3.21 -15.12 18.02
N ASN A 177 2.55 -14.06 17.53
CA ASN A 177 2.69 -13.59 16.15
C ASN A 177 4.09 -13.03 15.83
N THR A 178 4.93 -12.66 16.81
CA THR A 178 6.33 -12.32 16.54
C THR A 178 7.12 -13.49 15.96
N LEU A 179 6.71 -14.73 16.26
CA LEU A 179 7.45 -15.94 15.89
C LEU A 179 7.49 -16.21 14.39
N TYR A 180 6.60 -15.61 13.60
CA TYR A 180 6.65 -15.72 12.13
C TYR A 180 7.92 -15.10 11.52
N ASN A 181 8.61 -14.22 12.27
CA ASN A 181 9.83 -13.53 11.85
C ASN A 181 11.11 -14.20 12.40
N VAL A 182 11.00 -15.33 13.10
CA VAL A 182 12.18 -16.00 13.67
C VAL A 182 12.99 -16.73 12.60
N THR A 183 14.30 -16.66 12.71
CA THR A 183 15.26 -17.29 11.78
C THR A 183 16.43 -17.90 12.56
N GLY A 184 17.33 -18.58 11.86
CA GLY A 184 18.57 -19.11 12.41
C GLY A 184 18.38 -20.21 13.44
N THR A 185 19.24 -20.21 14.46
CA THR A 185 19.23 -21.21 15.54
C THR A 185 17.96 -21.17 16.38
N ASP A 186 17.36 -19.99 16.56
CA ASP A 186 16.15 -19.82 17.34
C ASP A 186 14.95 -20.50 16.66
N ALA A 187 14.84 -20.36 15.33
CA ALA A 187 13.82 -21.06 14.54
C ALA A 187 13.91 -22.58 14.72
N GLY A 188 15.11 -23.15 14.65
CA GLY A 188 15.36 -24.57 14.90
C GLY A 188 15.04 -24.99 16.35
N ALA A 189 15.37 -24.16 17.34
CA ALA A 189 15.10 -24.47 18.75
C ALA A 189 13.61 -24.46 19.09
N ILE A 190 12.87 -23.48 18.57
CA ILE A 190 11.43 -23.26 18.81
C ILE A 190 10.59 -24.30 18.04
N PHE A 191 10.79 -24.40 16.73
CA PHE A 191 9.89 -25.08 15.81
C PHE A 191 10.30 -26.51 15.43
N LYS A 192 11.32 -27.08 16.09
CA LYS A 192 11.61 -28.53 16.00
C LYS A 192 10.34 -29.37 16.15
N GLN A 193 10.21 -30.44 15.36
CA GLN A 193 9.00 -31.27 15.28
C GLN A 193 8.45 -31.74 16.65
N ALA A 194 9.31 -32.01 17.63
CA ALA A 194 8.89 -32.41 18.98
C ALA A 194 8.09 -31.32 19.72
N ASN A 195 8.46 -30.05 19.57
CA ASN A 195 7.72 -28.92 20.13
C ASN A 195 6.37 -28.75 19.42
N MET A 196 6.38 -28.80 18.08
CA MET A 196 5.17 -28.74 17.26
C MET A 196 4.17 -29.86 17.61
N LEU A 197 4.63 -31.10 17.79
CA LEU A 197 3.81 -32.25 18.22
C LEU A 197 3.18 -32.02 19.59
N THR A 198 3.93 -31.43 20.52
CA THR A 198 3.45 -31.10 21.87
C THR A 198 2.32 -30.06 21.81
N VAL A 199 2.50 -29.00 21.02
CA VAL A 199 1.51 -27.93 20.85
C VAL A 199 0.26 -28.45 20.09
N ALA A 200 0.44 -29.32 19.08
CA ALA A 200 -0.67 -29.95 18.36
C ALA A 200 -1.53 -30.85 19.27
N GLY A 201 -0.88 -31.61 20.19
CA GLY A 201 -1.58 -32.37 21.23
C GLY A 201 -2.41 -31.47 22.15
N ALA A 202 -1.80 -30.39 22.65
CA ALA A 202 -2.52 -29.42 23.50
C ALA A 202 -3.66 -28.70 22.77
N PHE A 203 -3.50 -28.38 21.49
CA PHE A 203 -4.56 -27.82 20.66
C PHE A 203 -5.75 -28.77 20.58
N LYS A 204 -5.51 -30.06 20.29
CA LYS A 204 -6.54 -31.10 20.28
C LYS A 204 -7.32 -31.19 21.60
N ASP A 205 -6.60 -31.20 22.72
CA ASP A 205 -7.24 -31.35 24.03
C ASP A 205 -8.13 -30.14 24.39
N LEU A 206 -7.75 -28.91 24.00
CA LEU A 206 -8.61 -27.74 24.14
C LEU A 206 -9.75 -27.69 23.12
N ALA A 207 -9.49 -28.10 21.88
CA ALA A 207 -10.46 -28.11 20.79
C ALA A 207 -11.69 -28.97 21.09
N ALA A 208 -11.49 -30.12 21.74
CA ALA A 208 -12.57 -31.01 22.19
C ALA A 208 -13.51 -30.37 23.24
N ALA A 209 -13.08 -29.30 23.90
CA ALA A 209 -13.83 -28.55 24.90
C ALA A 209 -14.02 -27.06 24.53
N TYR A 210 -13.90 -26.72 23.24
CA TYR A 210 -13.96 -25.34 22.76
C TYR A 210 -15.31 -24.68 23.08
N ASP A 211 -15.28 -23.54 23.75
CA ASP A 211 -16.46 -22.85 24.30
C ASP A 211 -17.06 -21.78 23.36
N GLY A 212 -16.37 -21.46 22.26
CA GLY A 212 -16.69 -20.33 21.37
C GLY A 212 -15.83 -19.08 21.60
N THR A 213 -14.79 -19.17 22.44
CA THR A 213 -13.93 -18.04 22.82
C THR A 213 -12.46 -18.45 22.95
N ASN A 214 -11.58 -17.46 23.11
CA ASN A 214 -10.16 -17.70 23.45
C ASN A 214 -9.89 -17.79 24.98
N SER A 215 -10.89 -18.08 25.82
CA SER A 215 -10.75 -18.17 27.29
C SER A 215 -9.63 -19.14 27.73
N SER A 216 -9.42 -20.19 26.93
CA SER A 216 -8.49 -21.30 27.21
C SER A 216 -7.07 -21.09 26.67
N GLY A 217 -6.82 -20.04 25.88
CA GLY A 217 -5.56 -19.84 25.16
C GLY A 217 -5.40 -20.73 23.91
N ILE A 218 -6.50 -21.22 23.34
CA ILE A 218 -6.52 -22.07 22.15
C ILE A 218 -5.96 -21.37 20.91
N LEU A 219 -6.23 -20.07 20.74
CA LEU A 219 -5.76 -19.26 19.61
C LEU A 219 -4.24 -19.20 19.56
N GLN A 220 -3.59 -19.02 20.71
CA GLN A 220 -2.13 -18.99 20.81
C GLN A 220 -1.49 -20.32 20.40
N LEU A 221 -2.12 -21.46 20.70
CA LEU A 221 -1.64 -22.77 20.22
C LEU A 221 -1.76 -22.88 18.70
N VAL A 222 -2.89 -22.43 18.13
CA VAL A 222 -3.12 -22.42 16.68
C VAL A 222 -2.13 -21.48 15.97
N GLN A 223 -1.93 -20.27 16.48
CA GLN A 223 -0.96 -19.29 15.97
C GLN A 223 0.48 -19.81 16.05
N PHE A 224 0.86 -20.51 17.12
CA PHE A 224 2.16 -21.16 17.22
C PHE A 224 2.34 -22.25 16.14
N LEU A 225 1.32 -23.08 15.91
CA LEU A 225 1.36 -24.10 14.84
C LEU A 225 1.48 -23.44 13.46
N ARG A 226 0.67 -22.43 13.16
CA ARG A 226 0.75 -21.68 11.89
C ARG A 226 2.13 -21.04 11.69
N ALA A 227 2.67 -20.37 12.71
CA ALA A 227 4.01 -19.80 12.68
C ALA A 227 5.08 -20.87 12.40
N GLY A 228 4.98 -22.06 13.02
CA GLY A 228 5.90 -23.15 12.79
C GLY A 228 5.85 -23.72 11.38
N TYR A 229 4.66 -23.86 10.78
CA TYR A 229 4.53 -24.24 9.36
C TYR A 229 5.05 -23.15 8.42
N TYR A 230 4.74 -21.89 8.70
CA TYR A 230 5.24 -20.74 7.94
C TYR A 230 6.77 -20.71 7.93
N VAL A 231 7.41 -20.64 9.10
CA VAL A 231 8.88 -20.52 9.23
C VAL A 231 9.58 -21.74 8.63
N GLN A 232 9.02 -22.95 8.80
CA GLN A 232 9.57 -24.15 8.18
C GLN A 232 9.55 -24.11 6.65
N SER A 233 8.53 -23.50 6.04
CA SER A 233 8.44 -23.36 4.57
C SER A 233 9.44 -22.35 3.99
N TYR A 234 9.84 -21.33 4.76
CA TYR A 234 10.85 -20.35 4.36
C TYR A 234 12.28 -20.80 4.69
N TYR A 235 12.47 -21.50 5.81
CA TYR A 235 13.78 -21.87 6.35
C TYR A 235 13.89 -23.38 6.67
N PRO A 236 13.62 -24.29 5.71
CA PRO A 236 13.55 -25.73 5.96
C PRO A 236 14.88 -26.34 6.43
N SER A 237 16.02 -25.74 6.07
CA SER A 237 17.35 -26.13 6.53
C SER A 237 17.65 -25.74 7.99
N GLN A 238 16.91 -24.78 8.55
CA GLN A 238 17.09 -24.28 9.92
C GLN A 238 16.15 -24.99 10.90
N VAL A 239 14.90 -25.24 10.48
CA VAL A 239 13.87 -25.91 11.29
C VAL A 239 13.91 -27.44 11.16
N GLY A 240 14.28 -27.94 9.98
CA GLY A 240 14.14 -29.35 9.60
C GLY A 240 12.82 -29.65 8.89
N GLY A 241 12.62 -30.90 8.50
CA GLY A 241 11.39 -31.37 7.87
C GLY A 241 10.31 -31.77 8.89
N TYR A 242 9.04 -31.58 8.53
CA TYR A 242 7.91 -32.15 9.25
C TYR A 242 7.40 -33.42 8.54
N GLY A 243 7.28 -34.51 9.30
CA GLY A 243 6.75 -35.78 8.83
C GLY A 243 5.27 -35.98 9.14
N ALA A 244 4.68 -37.03 8.56
CA ALA A 244 3.26 -37.36 8.66
C ALA A 244 2.72 -37.47 10.11
N THR A 245 3.57 -37.78 11.10
CA THR A 245 3.19 -37.79 12.52
C THR A 245 2.71 -36.41 12.99
N LEU A 246 3.35 -35.32 12.56
CA LEU A 246 2.90 -33.97 12.92
C LEU A 246 1.63 -33.60 12.16
N THR A 247 1.55 -33.89 10.87
CA THR A 247 0.33 -33.69 10.07
C THR A 247 -0.87 -34.38 10.70
N GLY A 248 -0.73 -35.64 11.13
CA GLY A 248 -1.77 -36.39 11.83
C GLY A 248 -2.13 -35.83 13.21
N ALA A 249 -1.16 -35.29 13.95
CA ALA A 249 -1.43 -34.63 15.24
C ALA A 249 -2.21 -33.32 15.07
N THR A 250 -1.81 -32.48 14.10
CA THR A 250 -2.52 -31.23 13.78
C THR A 250 -3.93 -31.52 13.27
N ARG A 251 -4.09 -32.50 12.37
CA ARG A 251 -5.40 -32.98 11.88
C ARG A 251 -6.30 -33.42 13.03
N ALA A 252 -5.79 -34.22 13.97
CA ALA A 252 -6.58 -34.67 15.11
C ALA A 252 -7.09 -33.52 16.01
N GLY A 253 -6.41 -32.36 16.02
CA GLY A 253 -6.89 -31.15 16.69
C GLY A 253 -7.94 -30.38 15.89
N LEU A 254 -7.74 -30.26 14.57
CA LEU A 254 -8.73 -29.68 13.64
C LEU A 254 -10.04 -30.49 13.67
N ASP A 255 -9.96 -31.82 13.64
CA ASP A 255 -11.09 -32.73 13.73
C ASP A 255 -11.86 -32.56 15.05
N ALA A 256 -11.13 -32.43 16.18
CA ALA A 256 -11.74 -32.19 17.49
C ALA A 256 -12.47 -30.84 17.55
N PHE A 257 -11.91 -29.79 16.91
CA PHE A 257 -12.52 -28.46 16.86
C PHE A 257 -13.82 -28.47 16.04
N PHE A 258 -13.76 -29.02 14.82
CA PHE A 258 -14.90 -29.03 13.90
C PHE A 258 -15.98 -30.06 14.25
N ALA A 259 -15.68 -31.07 15.08
CA ALA A 259 -16.66 -31.96 15.68
C ALA A 259 -17.57 -31.25 16.72
N GLY A 260 -17.10 -30.15 17.31
CA GLY A 260 -17.91 -29.29 18.18
C GLY A 260 -18.95 -28.46 17.42
N THR A 261 -19.82 -27.78 18.16
CA THR A 261 -20.84 -26.87 17.59
C THR A 261 -20.48 -25.39 17.75
N ARG A 262 -19.68 -25.05 18.78
CA ARG A 262 -19.38 -23.67 19.21
C ARG A 262 -18.57 -22.85 18.20
N TRP A 263 -17.93 -23.51 17.23
CA TRP A 263 -17.26 -22.84 16.12
C TRP A 263 -18.22 -22.13 15.16
N LYS A 264 -19.54 -22.40 15.26
CA LYS A 264 -20.59 -21.75 14.47
C LYS A 264 -21.21 -20.53 15.15
N ASP A 265 -20.76 -20.17 16.35
CA ASP A 265 -21.25 -18.99 17.06
C ASP A 265 -20.89 -17.70 16.30
N VAL A 266 -21.90 -16.91 15.91
CA VAL A 266 -21.72 -15.61 15.24
C VAL A 266 -21.33 -14.56 16.28
N THR A 267 -20.06 -14.55 16.68
CA THR A 267 -19.48 -13.59 17.64
C THR A 267 -18.04 -13.27 17.27
N ASP A 268 -17.55 -12.07 17.63
CA ASP A 268 -16.15 -11.71 17.34
C ASP A 268 -15.15 -12.58 18.10
N ALA A 269 -15.51 -13.03 19.32
CA ALA A 269 -14.70 -13.93 20.12
C ALA A 269 -14.49 -15.29 19.44
N ASN A 270 -15.52 -15.83 18.79
CA ASN A 270 -15.40 -17.04 17.98
C ASN A 270 -14.70 -16.76 16.65
N GLY A 271 -15.07 -15.68 15.95
CA GLY A 271 -14.50 -15.31 14.64
C GLY A 271 -12.98 -15.19 14.67
N LEU A 272 -12.41 -14.62 15.74
CA LEU A 272 -10.96 -14.56 15.96
C LEU A 272 -10.29 -15.95 15.99
N VAL A 273 -10.91 -16.94 16.65
CA VAL A 273 -10.36 -18.30 16.75
C VAL A 273 -10.61 -19.07 15.46
N LEU A 274 -11.83 -19.00 14.93
CA LEU A 274 -12.25 -19.70 13.71
C LEU A 274 -11.39 -19.30 12.51
N TYR A 275 -11.09 -18.01 12.36
CA TYR A 275 -10.16 -17.49 11.35
C TYR A 275 -8.82 -18.24 11.37
N ASP A 276 -8.17 -18.28 12.53
CA ASP A 276 -6.85 -18.88 12.69
C ASP A 276 -6.89 -20.41 12.50
N VAL A 277 -7.96 -21.07 12.93
CA VAL A 277 -8.17 -22.52 12.74
C VAL A 277 -8.42 -22.87 11.26
N LEU A 278 -9.17 -22.05 10.53
CA LEU A 278 -9.40 -22.22 9.09
C LEU A 278 -8.12 -22.00 8.28
N VAL A 279 -7.25 -21.05 8.65
CA VAL A 279 -5.94 -20.88 7.99
C VAL A 279 -4.94 -21.97 8.42
N LEU A 280 -5.12 -22.62 9.57
CA LEU A 280 -4.29 -23.77 9.98
C LEU A 280 -4.49 -25.01 9.08
N THR A 281 -5.68 -25.23 8.50
CA THR A 281 -5.89 -26.34 7.55
C THR A 281 -5.02 -26.18 6.29
N ASP A 282 -4.85 -24.95 5.81
CA ASP A 282 -3.93 -24.60 4.73
C ASP A 282 -2.46 -24.65 5.18
N SER A 283 -2.16 -24.08 6.35
CA SER A 283 -0.79 -24.00 6.88
C SER A 283 -0.18 -25.39 7.07
N ALA A 284 -0.97 -26.35 7.55
CA ALA A 284 -0.59 -27.75 7.69
C ALA A 284 -0.72 -28.57 6.39
N ASN A 285 -1.16 -27.95 5.30
CA ASN A 285 -1.37 -28.53 3.97
C ASN A 285 -2.35 -29.71 3.94
N VAL A 286 -3.43 -29.63 4.74
CA VAL A 286 -4.49 -30.64 4.88
C VAL A 286 -5.83 -30.18 4.31
N GLN A 287 -5.88 -29.09 3.54
CA GLN A 287 -7.15 -28.48 3.13
C GLN A 287 -8.10 -29.41 2.34
N ALA A 288 -7.56 -30.43 1.66
CA ALA A 288 -8.32 -31.45 0.94
C ALA A 288 -9.35 -32.20 1.81
N GLU A 289 -9.09 -32.32 3.11
CA GLU A 289 -9.92 -33.10 4.03
C GLU A 289 -11.08 -32.28 4.64
N TYR A 290 -11.03 -30.95 4.50
CA TYR A 290 -11.94 -30.01 5.16
C TYR A 290 -12.93 -29.31 4.21
N LEU A 291 -13.10 -29.79 2.97
CA LEU A 291 -14.05 -29.22 2.00
C LEU A 291 -15.48 -29.07 2.55
N LYS A 292 -15.92 -30.05 3.37
CA LYS A 292 -17.22 -29.99 4.06
C LYS A 292 -17.32 -28.83 5.06
N VAL A 293 -16.21 -28.48 5.74
CA VAL A 293 -16.17 -27.36 6.67
C VAL A 293 -16.23 -26.04 5.91
N TYR A 294 -15.45 -25.88 4.82
CA TYR A 294 -15.49 -24.69 3.97
C TYR A 294 -16.89 -24.43 3.43
N ARG A 295 -17.55 -25.47 2.91
CA ARG A 295 -18.96 -25.40 2.52
C ARG A 295 -19.85 -24.94 3.69
N GLN A 296 -19.71 -25.51 4.89
CA GLN A 296 -20.51 -25.10 6.06
C GLN A 296 -20.24 -23.67 6.53
N VAL A 297 -19.08 -23.09 6.23
CA VAL A 297 -18.78 -21.68 6.51
C VAL A 297 -19.45 -20.78 5.46
N LEU A 298 -19.38 -21.14 4.18
CA LEU A 298 -20.00 -20.39 3.08
C LEU A 298 -21.55 -20.47 3.13
N ASP A 299 -22.11 -21.68 3.17
CA ASP A 299 -23.56 -21.94 3.26
C ASP A 299 -24.19 -21.40 4.56
N GLY A 300 -23.37 -21.10 5.58
CA GLY A 300 -23.80 -20.60 6.88
C GLY A 300 -23.80 -19.08 7.01
N TYR A 301 -23.28 -18.35 6.03
CA TYR A 301 -23.24 -16.90 6.05
C TYR A 301 -24.62 -16.29 5.77
N ASP A 302 -24.99 -15.29 6.56
CA ASP A 302 -26.13 -14.42 6.29
C ASP A 302 -25.81 -12.98 6.72
N ASN A 303 -26.71 -12.04 6.39
CA ASN A 303 -26.48 -10.62 6.64
C ASN A 303 -26.37 -10.22 8.12
N SER A 304 -26.68 -11.08 9.09
CA SER A 304 -26.40 -10.83 10.51
C SER A 304 -24.90 -10.85 10.82
N TYR A 305 -24.10 -11.58 10.02
CA TYR A 305 -22.64 -11.63 10.16
C TYR A 305 -22.00 -10.25 9.95
N ASN A 306 -22.63 -9.37 9.18
CA ASN A 306 -22.11 -8.02 8.88
C ASN A 306 -21.95 -7.14 10.13
N ALA A 307 -22.63 -7.46 11.24
CA ALA A 307 -22.43 -6.81 12.54
C ALA A 307 -21.24 -7.37 13.35
N THR A 308 -20.52 -8.37 12.84
CA THR A 308 -19.47 -9.14 13.54
C THR A 308 -18.20 -9.22 12.67
N PRO A 309 -17.35 -8.17 12.64
CA PRO A 309 -16.24 -8.06 11.69
C PRO A 309 -15.24 -9.22 11.73
N LYS A 310 -14.98 -9.82 12.89
CA LYS A 310 -14.05 -10.96 13.00
C LYS A 310 -14.68 -12.26 12.46
N MET A 311 -16.01 -12.38 12.48
CA MET A 311 -16.71 -13.51 11.84
C MET A 311 -16.76 -13.35 10.32
N VAL A 312 -16.97 -12.12 9.82
CA VAL A 312 -16.80 -11.78 8.39
C VAL A 312 -15.38 -12.14 7.90
N ASN A 313 -14.35 -11.78 8.68
CA ASN A 313 -12.98 -12.17 8.37
C ASN A 313 -12.78 -13.68 8.40
N ALA A 314 -13.42 -14.42 9.30
CA ALA A 314 -13.36 -15.88 9.34
C ALA A 314 -14.01 -16.53 8.10
N VAL A 315 -15.13 -16.01 7.61
CA VAL A 315 -15.73 -16.44 6.33
C VAL A 315 -14.76 -16.16 5.17
N ASN A 316 -14.21 -14.95 5.09
CA ASN A 316 -13.23 -14.58 4.07
C ASN A 316 -11.97 -15.47 4.11
N SER A 317 -11.57 -15.91 5.30
CA SER A 317 -10.37 -16.75 5.48
C SER A 317 -10.43 -18.05 4.71
N VAL A 318 -11.62 -18.62 4.49
CA VAL A 318 -11.82 -19.77 3.61
C VAL A 318 -11.37 -19.43 2.18
N LEU A 319 -11.84 -18.31 1.65
CA LEU A 319 -11.63 -17.89 0.27
C LEU A 319 -10.13 -17.63 0.00
N PHE A 320 -9.53 -16.65 0.70
CA PHE A 320 -8.18 -16.21 0.36
C PHE A 320 -7.04 -17.15 0.84
N ALA A 321 -7.32 -18.16 1.68
CA ALA A 321 -6.30 -19.09 2.17
C ALA A 321 -6.46 -20.53 1.64
N PRO A 322 -7.24 -21.45 2.25
CA PRO A 322 -7.29 -22.85 1.81
C PRO A 322 -7.87 -23.03 0.41
N LEU A 323 -8.84 -22.20 -0.02
CA LEU A 323 -9.40 -22.29 -1.38
C LEU A 323 -8.45 -21.70 -2.42
N TRP A 324 -7.94 -20.48 -2.20
CA TRP A 324 -6.93 -19.87 -3.06
C TRP A 324 -5.72 -20.79 -3.25
N ARG A 325 -5.01 -21.13 -2.18
CA ARG A 325 -3.78 -21.94 -2.22
C ARG A 325 -4.06 -23.39 -2.62
N GLY A 326 -5.27 -23.88 -2.38
CA GLY A 326 -5.73 -25.22 -2.77
C GLY A 326 -5.61 -25.51 -4.27
N ASN A 327 -5.73 -24.49 -5.14
CA ASN A 327 -5.59 -24.66 -6.60
C ASN A 327 -4.22 -25.20 -7.05
N TRP A 328 -3.18 -25.08 -6.20
CA TRP A 328 -1.85 -25.64 -6.44
C TRP A 328 -1.56 -26.90 -5.60
N ASN A 329 -2.50 -27.35 -4.76
CA ASN A 329 -2.38 -28.56 -3.95
C ASN A 329 -3.09 -29.73 -4.64
N THR A 330 -2.32 -30.71 -5.13
CA THR A 330 -2.83 -31.88 -5.86
C THR A 330 -3.89 -32.67 -5.09
N ASP A 331 -3.76 -32.83 -3.77
CA ASP A 331 -4.74 -33.58 -2.97
C ASP A 331 -6.08 -32.82 -2.89
N PHE A 332 -6.02 -31.48 -2.84
CA PHE A 332 -7.20 -30.62 -2.82
C PHE A 332 -7.89 -30.58 -4.18
N VAL A 333 -7.13 -30.44 -5.28
CA VAL A 333 -7.65 -30.52 -6.66
C VAL A 333 -8.36 -31.86 -6.90
N ASN A 334 -7.73 -32.98 -6.47
CA ASN A 334 -8.35 -34.30 -6.54
C ASN A 334 -9.62 -34.40 -5.68
N ALA A 335 -9.64 -33.82 -4.48
CA ALA A 335 -10.79 -33.86 -3.58
C ALA A 335 -11.99 -33.06 -4.13
N ILE A 336 -11.79 -31.86 -4.69
CA ILE A 336 -12.89 -31.09 -5.32
C ILE A 336 -13.33 -31.76 -6.64
N GLY A 337 -12.41 -32.39 -7.38
CA GLY A 337 -12.77 -33.22 -8.54
C GLY A 337 -13.68 -34.41 -8.19
N ALA A 338 -13.62 -34.90 -6.95
CA ALA A 338 -14.48 -35.98 -6.44
C ALA A 338 -15.78 -35.47 -5.78
N ASP A 339 -15.77 -34.29 -5.15
CA ASP A 339 -16.96 -33.63 -4.57
C ASP A 339 -17.02 -32.15 -4.98
N THR A 340 -17.76 -31.88 -6.06
CA THR A 340 -17.97 -30.52 -6.62
C THR A 340 -19.00 -29.69 -5.84
N SER A 341 -19.53 -30.17 -4.71
CA SER A 341 -20.55 -29.41 -3.96
C SER A 341 -20.04 -28.09 -3.41
N LEU A 342 -18.74 -27.98 -3.10
CA LEU A 342 -18.10 -26.72 -2.69
C LEU A 342 -18.09 -25.68 -3.83
N VAL A 343 -17.96 -26.13 -5.08
CA VAL A 343 -18.05 -25.29 -6.29
C VAL A 343 -19.46 -24.70 -6.41
N THR A 344 -20.48 -25.49 -6.05
CA THR A 344 -21.88 -25.03 -6.03
C THR A 344 -22.08 -23.97 -4.94
N SER A 345 -21.54 -24.19 -3.74
CA SER A 345 -21.61 -23.20 -2.65
C SER A 345 -20.93 -21.87 -3.00
N LEU A 346 -19.77 -21.89 -3.66
CA LEU A 346 -19.10 -20.67 -4.13
C LEU A 346 -19.95 -19.90 -5.14
N GLY A 347 -20.56 -20.59 -6.11
CA GLY A 347 -21.44 -19.96 -7.10
C GLY A 347 -22.72 -19.40 -6.51
N ASN A 348 -23.35 -20.12 -5.57
CA ASN A 348 -24.52 -19.62 -4.85
C ASN A 348 -24.15 -18.38 -4.02
N PHE A 349 -23.05 -18.43 -3.26
CA PHE A 349 -22.57 -17.29 -2.47
C PHE A 349 -22.43 -16.03 -3.34
N ALA A 350 -21.72 -16.13 -4.48
CA ALA A 350 -21.47 -15.05 -5.43
C ALA A 350 -22.72 -14.56 -6.21
N LEU A 351 -23.87 -15.22 -6.07
CA LEU A 351 -25.13 -14.88 -6.72
C LEU A 351 -26.17 -14.35 -5.70
N ASP A 352 -26.16 -14.89 -4.49
CA ASP A 352 -27.13 -14.62 -3.44
C ASP A 352 -26.72 -13.43 -2.55
N HIS A 353 -25.41 -13.12 -2.43
CA HIS A 353 -24.87 -12.05 -1.57
C HIS A 353 -24.39 -10.80 -2.33
N ARG A 354 -24.94 -10.57 -3.53
CA ARG A 354 -24.63 -9.36 -4.34
C ARG A 354 -25.11 -8.05 -3.71
N ASP A 355 -25.90 -8.10 -2.64
CA ASP A 355 -26.24 -6.93 -1.82
C ASP A 355 -25.04 -6.41 -1.00
N LEU A 356 -23.97 -7.19 -0.88
CA LEU A 356 -22.68 -6.73 -0.35
C LEU A 356 -21.92 -5.82 -1.31
N LEU A 357 -22.24 -5.85 -2.61
CA LEU A 357 -21.52 -5.08 -3.63
C LEU A 357 -21.78 -3.58 -3.48
N GLY A 358 -20.70 -2.79 -3.41
CA GLY A 358 -20.76 -1.37 -3.04
C GLY A 358 -20.76 -1.10 -1.53
N THR A 359 -20.65 -2.13 -0.69
CA THR A 359 -20.43 -2.00 0.77
C THR A 359 -18.97 -2.30 1.15
N SER A 360 -18.60 -2.09 2.41
CA SER A 360 -17.30 -2.52 2.96
C SER A 360 -17.03 -4.02 2.83
N ASN A 361 -18.08 -4.84 2.69
CA ASN A 361 -17.99 -6.30 2.71
C ASN A 361 -18.03 -6.92 1.30
N ALA A 362 -18.02 -6.09 0.24
CA ALA A 362 -18.02 -6.52 -1.16
C ALA A 362 -16.90 -7.53 -1.51
N PHE A 363 -15.79 -7.51 -0.75
CA PHE A 363 -14.69 -8.46 -0.94
C PHE A 363 -15.09 -9.93 -0.75
N LEU A 364 -16.11 -10.24 0.06
CA LEU A 364 -16.59 -11.62 0.23
C LEU A 364 -17.14 -12.17 -1.09
N ASP A 365 -18.05 -11.42 -1.69
CA ASP A 365 -18.75 -11.76 -2.93
C ASP A 365 -17.76 -11.84 -4.11
N VAL A 366 -16.86 -10.85 -4.21
CA VAL A 366 -15.76 -10.81 -5.20
C VAL A 366 -14.79 -11.98 -5.02
N ASN A 367 -14.41 -12.35 -3.79
CA ASN A 367 -13.51 -13.47 -3.55
C ASN A 367 -14.17 -14.83 -3.85
N ALA A 368 -15.46 -15.00 -3.54
CA ALA A 368 -16.19 -16.21 -3.90
C ALA A 368 -16.26 -16.39 -5.43
N GLY A 369 -16.52 -15.31 -6.17
CA GLY A 369 -16.46 -15.30 -7.63
C GLY A 369 -15.06 -15.57 -8.19
N ASN A 370 -14.02 -14.96 -7.63
CA ASN A 370 -12.61 -15.20 -7.97
C ASN A 370 -12.25 -16.69 -7.83
N ASP A 371 -12.58 -17.31 -6.69
CA ASP A 371 -12.27 -18.72 -6.42
C ASP A 371 -13.04 -19.67 -7.32
N LEU A 372 -14.34 -19.43 -7.54
CA LEU A 372 -15.16 -20.21 -8.48
C LEU A 372 -14.55 -20.22 -9.89
N ALA A 373 -14.21 -19.04 -10.41
CA ALA A 373 -13.66 -18.88 -11.75
C ALA A 373 -12.25 -19.47 -11.88
N ARG A 374 -11.42 -19.37 -10.83
CA ARG A 374 -10.09 -20.00 -10.78
C ARG A 374 -10.17 -21.52 -10.71
N MET A 375 -11.13 -22.08 -9.98
CA MET A 375 -11.33 -23.52 -9.87
C MET A 375 -11.81 -24.17 -11.18
N ALA A 376 -12.48 -23.42 -12.06
CA ALA A 376 -13.05 -23.96 -13.31
C ALA A 376 -12.04 -24.75 -14.15
N GLY A 377 -10.79 -24.30 -14.24
CA GLY A 377 -9.71 -24.97 -15.00
C GLY A 377 -9.07 -26.20 -14.33
N THR A 378 -9.50 -26.60 -13.13
CA THR A 378 -8.74 -27.60 -12.33
C THR A 378 -8.98 -29.05 -12.74
N SER A 379 -10.19 -29.41 -13.20
CA SER A 379 -10.51 -30.72 -13.77
C SER A 379 -11.84 -30.69 -14.52
N THR A 380 -12.10 -31.63 -15.42
CA THR A 380 -13.36 -31.69 -16.21
C THR A 380 -14.63 -31.76 -15.34
N ALA A 381 -14.56 -32.40 -14.17
CA ALA A 381 -15.69 -32.45 -13.23
C ALA A 381 -15.97 -31.08 -12.61
N VAL A 382 -14.91 -30.35 -12.24
CA VAL A 382 -15.01 -29.00 -11.68
C VAL A 382 -15.40 -27.99 -12.74
N GLU A 383 -14.82 -28.04 -13.95
CA GLU A 383 -15.23 -27.22 -15.10
C GLU A 383 -16.73 -27.36 -15.34
N SER A 384 -17.23 -28.60 -15.41
CA SER A 384 -18.65 -28.89 -15.65
C SER A 384 -19.59 -28.31 -14.60
N ALA A 385 -19.14 -28.14 -13.35
CA ALA A 385 -19.91 -27.55 -12.25
C ALA A 385 -19.75 -26.02 -12.17
N ALA A 386 -18.52 -25.50 -12.32
CA ALA A 386 -18.21 -24.08 -12.17
C ALA A 386 -18.70 -23.26 -13.36
N LYS A 387 -18.47 -23.73 -14.59
CA LYS A 387 -18.74 -23.03 -15.84
C LYS A 387 -20.15 -22.43 -15.98
N PRO A 388 -21.26 -23.15 -15.71
CA PRO A 388 -22.59 -22.54 -15.77
C PRO A 388 -22.78 -21.44 -14.71
N LEU A 389 -22.18 -21.58 -13.51
CA LEU A 389 -22.27 -20.60 -12.42
C LEU A 389 -21.44 -19.34 -12.74
N VAL A 390 -20.20 -19.51 -13.22
CA VAL A 390 -19.35 -18.42 -13.74
C VAL A 390 -20.09 -17.64 -14.83
N LYS A 391 -20.70 -18.34 -15.79
CA LYS A 391 -21.48 -17.71 -16.86
C LYS A 391 -22.71 -16.97 -16.33
N GLN A 392 -23.42 -17.54 -15.35
CA GLN A 392 -24.56 -16.89 -14.71
C GLN A 392 -24.17 -15.61 -13.97
N ILE A 393 -23.03 -15.58 -13.28
CA ILE A 393 -22.51 -14.36 -12.65
C ILE A 393 -22.21 -13.30 -13.72
N LEU A 394 -21.49 -13.66 -14.78
CA LEU A 394 -21.15 -12.74 -15.88
C LEU A 394 -22.38 -12.21 -16.64
N ASP A 395 -23.44 -13.02 -16.78
CA ASP A 395 -24.69 -12.62 -17.44
C ASP A 395 -25.59 -11.75 -16.56
N THR A 396 -25.42 -11.79 -15.24
CA THR A 396 -26.27 -11.08 -14.27
C THR A 396 -25.56 -9.94 -13.53
N THR A 397 -24.30 -9.68 -13.86
CA THR A 397 -23.53 -8.51 -13.42
C THR A 397 -23.28 -7.56 -14.58
N GLN A 398 -22.98 -6.30 -14.28
CA GLN A 398 -22.60 -5.28 -15.25
C GLN A 398 -21.13 -4.90 -15.05
N ILE A 399 -20.45 -4.56 -16.15
CA ILE A 399 -19.07 -4.03 -16.12
C ILE A 399 -19.00 -2.75 -15.29
N LEU A 400 -20.00 -1.88 -15.40
CA LEU A 400 -20.02 -0.58 -14.70
C LEU A 400 -20.90 -0.61 -13.45
N GLY A 401 -20.60 0.26 -12.50
CA GLY A 401 -21.36 0.43 -11.26
C GLY A 401 -21.00 -0.59 -10.18
N ALA A 402 -21.91 -0.79 -9.22
CA ALA A 402 -21.64 -1.58 -8.01
C ALA A 402 -21.16 -3.02 -8.28
N THR A 403 -21.62 -3.64 -9.38
CA THR A 403 -21.23 -5.01 -9.76
C THR A 403 -19.92 -5.11 -10.54
N GLY A 404 -19.34 -3.98 -10.95
CA GLY A 404 -18.12 -3.94 -11.78
C GLY A 404 -16.96 -4.76 -11.21
N PRO A 405 -16.62 -4.64 -9.91
CA PRO A 405 -15.59 -5.46 -9.29
C PRO A 405 -15.84 -6.97 -9.47
N LEU A 406 -17.04 -7.47 -9.14
CA LEU A 406 -17.35 -8.90 -9.29
C LEU A 406 -17.25 -9.36 -10.75
N TYR A 407 -17.80 -8.58 -11.70
CA TYR A 407 -17.71 -8.90 -13.12
C TYR A 407 -16.25 -9.00 -13.58
N VAL A 408 -15.42 -7.99 -13.30
CA VAL A 408 -14.03 -7.91 -13.78
C VAL A 408 -13.21 -9.06 -13.21
N HIS A 409 -13.34 -9.32 -11.90
CA HIS A 409 -12.62 -10.39 -11.21
C HIS A 409 -12.98 -11.79 -11.72
N VAL A 410 -14.28 -12.08 -11.88
CA VAL A 410 -14.76 -13.36 -12.42
C VAL A 410 -14.34 -13.51 -13.89
N ALA A 411 -14.50 -12.48 -14.72
CA ALA A 411 -14.17 -12.52 -16.13
C ALA A 411 -12.66 -12.75 -16.36
N PHE A 412 -11.82 -12.08 -15.57
CA PHE A 412 -10.37 -12.23 -15.63
C PHE A 412 -9.95 -13.65 -15.25
N ASN A 413 -10.36 -14.16 -14.07
CA ASN A 413 -10.00 -15.51 -13.63
C ASN A 413 -10.55 -16.58 -14.59
N ALA A 414 -11.76 -16.42 -15.13
CA ALA A 414 -12.29 -17.34 -16.13
C ALA A 414 -11.44 -17.35 -17.41
N ASN A 415 -10.95 -16.19 -17.86
CA ASN A 415 -10.05 -16.13 -19.02
C ASN A 415 -8.63 -16.65 -18.72
N THR A 416 -8.12 -16.49 -17.50
CA THR A 416 -6.80 -16.95 -17.09
C THR A 416 -6.75 -18.46 -16.88
N TYR A 417 -7.73 -19.02 -16.17
CA TYR A 417 -7.69 -20.41 -15.70
C TYR A 417 -8.53 -21.36 -16.58
N ASP A 418 -9.53 -20.86 -17.29
CA ASP A 418 -10.39 -21.65 -18.20
C ASP A 418 -10.44 -21.01 -19.60
N HIS A 419 -9.27 -20.59 -20.10
CA HIS A 419 -9.14 -19.89 -21.40
C HIS A 419 -9.74 -20.67 -22.57
N GLY A 420 -9.71 -22.01 -22.55
CA GLY A 420 -10.33 -22.85 -23.58
C GLY A 420 -11.84 -22.64 -23.73
N GLN A 421 -12.49 -22.07 -22.70
CA GLN A 421 -13.92 -21.73 -22.68
C GLN A 421 -14.17 -20.22 -22.80
N CYS A 422 -13.17 -19.39 -23.14
CA CYS A 422 -13.30 -17.94 -23.23
C CYS A 422 -14.44 -17.48 -24.17
N SER A 423 -14.75 -18.26 -25.21
CA SER A 423 -15.85 -17.98 -26.14
C SER A 423 -17.23 -18.21 -25.50
N TYR A 424 -17.34 -19.16 -24.57
CA TYR A 424 -18.55 -19.41 -23.80
C TYR A 424 -18.79 -18.30 -22.77
N TYR A 425 -17.73 -17.83 -22.09
CA TYR A 425 -17.82 -16.70 -21.14
C TYR A 425 -17.89 -15.32 -21.81
N GLY A 426 -17.48 -15.21 -23.08
CA GLY A 426 -17.35 -13.93 -23.77
C GLY A 426 -16.17 -13.10 -23.24
N THR A 427 -15.04 -13.74 -22.97
CA THR A 427 -13.84 -13.18 -22.32
C THR A 427 -12.55 -13.29 -23.14
N CYS A 428 -12.59 -13.87 -24.36
CA CYS A 428 -11.36 -14.05 -25.18
C CYS A 428 -10.62 -12.74 -25.47
N ASP A 429 -11.35 -11.63 -25.57
CA ASP A 429 -10.84 -10.28 -25.83
C ASP A 429 -11.19 -9.34 -24.65
N LEU A 430 -11.01 -9.84 -23.42
CA LEU A 430 -11.44 -9.15 -22.20
C LEU A 430 -10.84 -7.74 -22.04
N PRO A 431 -9.54 -7.48 -22.29
CA PRO A 431 -8.97 -6.14 -22.12
C PRO A 431 -9.67 -5.09 -22.99
N ASN A 432 -9.90 -5.37 -24.29
CA ASN A 432 -10.61 -4.46 -25.17
C ASN A 432 -12.09 -4.32 -24.79
N LYS A 433 -12.77 -5.43 -24.47
CA LYS A 433 -14.16 -5.42 -23.99
C LYS A 433 -14.35 -4.52 -22.75
N LEU A 434 -13.40 -4.58 -21.80
CA LEU A 434 -13.40 -3.73 -20.62
C LEU A 434 -13.06 -2.28 -20.98
N ALA A 435 -12.02 -2.04 -21.78
CA ALA A 435 -11.61 -0.69 -22.19
C ALA A 435 -12.73 0.06 -22.94
N ASP A 436 -13.46 -0.62 -23.82
CA ASP A 436 -14.53 -0.01 -24.62
C ASP A 436 -15.79 0.28 -23.79
N ALA A 437 -16.05 -0.52 -22.75
CA ALA A 437 -17.14 -0.29 -21.81
C ALA A 437 -16.80 0.80 -20.77
N VAL A 438 -15.55 0.82 -20.28
CA VAL A 438 -15.11 1.70 -19.18
C VAL A 438 -14.57 3.04 -19.67
N LEU A 439 -13.97 3.10 -20.86
CA LEU A 439 -13.31 4.29 -21.40
C LEU A 439 -13.88 4.67 -22.79
N PRO A 440 -15.18 5.02 -22.88
CA PRO A 440 -15.88 5.23 -24.15
C PRO A 440 -15.54 6.57 -24.84
N ASN A 441 -15.05 7.57 -24.10
CA ASN A 441 -14.68 8.86 -24.67
C ASN A 441 -13.25 8.77 -25.20
N VAL A 442 -13.05 8.87 -26.51
CA VAL A 442 -11.72 8.78 -27.13
C VAL A 442 -11.39 10.05 -27.90
N LEU A 443 -10.21 10.61 -27.64
CA LEU A 443 -9.62 11.71 -28.41
C LEU A 443 -8.21 11.31 -28.87
N VAL A 444 -8.02 11.24 -30.19
CA VAL A 444 -6.68 11.10 -30.78
C VAL A 444 -6.06 12.50 -30.89
N CYS A 445 -4.95 12.69 -30.18
CA CYS A 445 -4.17 13.91 -30.05
C CYS A 445 -2.75 13.65 -30.56
N ASP A 446 -2.53 13.86 -31.86
CA ASP A 446 -1.25 13.64 -32.53
C ASP A 446 -0.72 12.21 -32.35
N ASN A 447 0.36 12.00 -31.57
CA ASN A 447 0.89 10.68 -31.20
C ASN A 447 0.34 10.13 -29.87
N LYS A 448 -0.79 10.66 -29.38
CA LYS A 448 -1.37 10.32 -28.07
C LYS A 448 -2.84 9.95 -28.25
N THR A 449 -3.30 8.86 -27.63
CA THR A 449 -4.71 8.43 -27.65
C THR A 449 -5.28 8.54 -26.25
N LEU A 450 -5.95 9.65 -25.97
CA LEU A 450 -6.64 9.86 -24.71
C LEU A 450 -7.92 9.02 -24.69
N ARG A 451 -8.10 8.17 -23.68
CA ARG A 451 -9.36 7.44 -23.44
C ARG A 451 -9.90 7.83 -22.07
N ALA A 452 -11.19 8.13 -21.91
CA ALA A 452 -11.72 8.55 -20.62
C ALA A 452 -13.09 7.98 -20.29
N GLN A 453 -13.28 7.67 -19.00
CA GLN A 453 -14.53 7.18 -18.45
C GLN A 453 -15.58 8.29 -18.34
N ALA A 454 -15.22 9.44 -17.77
CA ALA A 454 -16.16 10.54 -17.50
C ALA A 454 -15.86 11.86 -18.23
N LEU A 455 -14.60 12.15 -18.60
CA LEU A 455 -14.29 13.34 -19.41
C LEU A 455 -14.86 13.18 -20.82
N THR A 456 -15.69 14.13 -21.25
CA THR A 456 -16.14 14.22 -22.63
C THR A 456 -14.97 14.56 -23.56
N VAL A 457 -15.10 14.26 -24.86
CA VAL A 457 -14.11 14.63 -25.89
C VAL A 457 -13.76 16.14 -25.86
N ALA A 458 -14.73 17.01 -25.55
CA ALA A 458 -14.48 18.45 -25.40
C ALA A 458 -13.62 18.79 -24.16
N GLN A 459 -13.78 18.06 -23.05
CA GLN A 459 -12.97 18.23 -21.84
C GLN A 459 -11.59 17.57 -21.96
N LEU A 460 -11.40 16.64 -22.90
CA LEU A 460 -10.10 16.08 -23.27
C LEU A 460 -9.27 17.04 -24.15
N GLN A 461 -9.87 18.06 -24.77
CA GLN A 461 -9.11 18.99 -25.61
C GLN A 461 -8.07 19.81 -24.81
N PRO A 462 -8.38 20.41 -23.64
CA PRO A 462 -7.36 21.04 -22.79
C PRO A 462 -6.26 20.07 -22.30
N VAL A 463 -6.59 18.79 -22.10
CA VAL A 463 -5.60 17.74 -21.75
C VAL A 463 -4.63 17.54 -22.90
N CYS A 464 -5.15 17.39 -24.12
CA CYS A 464 -4.37 17.29 -25.35
C CYS A 464 -3.47 18.53 -25.56
N ASP A 465 -4.00 19.74 -25.36
CA ASP A 465 -3.25 20.97 -25.58
C ASP A 465 -2.16 21.22 -24.51
N SER A 466 -2.37 20.76 -23.27
CA SER A 466 -1.32 20.69 -22.24
C SER A 466 -0.17 19.77 -22.67
N LEU A 467 -0.48 18.53 -23.06
CA LEU A 467 0.56 17.56 -23.42
C LEU A 467 1.40 18.00 -24.64
N ARG A 468 0.81 18.72 -25.59
CA ARG A 468 1.52 19.35 -26.72
C ARG A 468 2.49 20.45 -26.29
N GLY A 469 2.13 21.24 -25.27
CA GLY A 469 3.01 22.25 -24.72
C GLY A 469 4.17 21.64 -23.94
N GLU A 470 3.91 20.52 -23.26
CA GLU A 470 4.88 19.76 -22.49
C GLU A 470 5.97 19.13 -23.38
N ASP A 471 5.61 18.58 -24.55
CA ASP A 471 6.59 18.08 -25.55
C ASP A 471 7.69 19.14 -25.80
N ALA A 472 7.29 20.38 -26.10
CA ALA A 472 8.22 21.47 -26.40
C ALA A 472 9.03 21.93 -25.17
N PHE A 473 8.45 21.86 -23.97
CA PHE A 473 9.14 22.19 -22.73
C PHE A 473 10.20 21.14 -22.38
N PHE A 474 9.87 19.86 -22.51
CA PHE A 474 10.80 18.73 -22.28
C PHE A 474 12.05 18.86 -23.15
N HIS A 475 11.87 18.95 -24.47
CA HIS A 475 12.99 19.08 -25.42
C HIS A 475 13.86 20.33 -25.15
N GLY A 476 13.24 21.43 -24.69
CA GLY A 476 13.97 22.64 -24.27
C GLY A 476 14.79 22.46 -22.98
N LEU A 477 14.28 21.65 -22.04
CA LEU A 477 14.90 21.36 -20.76
C LEU A 477 16.10 20.41 -20.91
N VAL A 478 15.86 19.22 -21.46
CA VAL A 478 16.85 18.12 -21.54
C VAL A 478 17.79 18.26 -22.74
N LYS A 479 17.41 19.02 -23.78
CA LYS A 479 18.19 19.25 -25.00
C LYS A 479 18.65 17.94 -25.65
N ASP A 480 17.69 17.08 -25.94
CA ASP A 480 17.90 15.88 -26.74
C ASP A 480 18.16 16.22 -28.22
N SER A 481 18.48 15.20 -29.00
CA SER A 481 18.73 15.30 -30.45
C SER A 481 17.69 14.55 -31.27
N GLY A 482 16.47 14.41 -30.74
CA GLY A 482 15.46 13.47 -31.20
C GLY A 482 15.55 12.11 -30.50
N PRO A 483 14.64 11.16 -30.82
CA PRO A 483 14.49 9.90 -30.10
C PRO A 483 15.76 9.06 -30.06
N VAL A 484 15.96 8.36 -28.94
CA VAL A 484 17.06 7.40 -28.75
C VAL A 484 16.91 6.25 -29.76
N PRO A 485 17.99 5.87 -30.49
CA PRO A 485 17.90 4.82 -31.48
C PRO A 485 17.45 3.47 -30.90
N ASN A 486 16.44 2.89 -31.57
CA ASN A 486 15.75 1.64 -31.20
C ASN A 486 14.85 1.71 -29.95
N GLN A 487 14.52 2.90 -29.43
CA GLN A 487 13.35 3.08 -28.55
C GLN A 487 12.09 3.25 -29.40
N TYR A 488 11.13 2.33 -29.26
CA TYR A 488 9.88 2.29 -30.02
C TYR A 488 8.76 3.01 -29.25
N GLY A 489 8.49 4.27 -29.62
CA GLY A 489 7.48 5.11 -28.97
C GLY A 489 6.45 5.72 -29.94
N LYS A 490 5.85 4.90 -30.83
CA LYS A 490 5.06 5.40 -31.99
C LYS A 490 3.79 6.17 -31.61
N THR A 491 3.07 5.70 -30.58
CA THR A 491 1.85 6.31 -30.06
C THR A 491 1.72 5.90 -28.60
N VAL A 492 1.28 6.79 -27.71
CA VAL A 492 0.96 6.47 -26.31
C VAL A 492 -0.54 6.41 -26.11
N VAL A 493 -1.04 5.44 -25.33
CA VAL A 493 -2.46 5.38 -24.92
C VAL A 493 -2.56 5.90 -23.49
N MET A 494 -3.46 6.85 -23.24
CA MET A 494 -3.55 7.56 -21.97
C MET A 494 -4.97 7.41 -21.40
N PRO A 495 -5.26 6.30 -20.69
CA PRO A 495 -6.57 6.07 -20.10
C PRO A 495 -6.73 6.86 -18.79
N VAL A 496 -7.87 7.55 -18.69
CA VAL A 496 -8.27 8.40 -17.56
C VAL A 496 -9.55 7.82 -16.96
N PHE A 497 -9.41 7.14 -15.82
CA PHE A 497 -10.55 6.64 -15.06
C PHE A 497 -11.28 7.79 -14.32
N ALA A 498 -12.55 7.58 -14.00
CA ALA A 498 -13.39 8.60 -13.37
C ALA A 498 -13.04 8.85 -11.89
N SER A 499 -12.39 7.89 -11.24
CA SER A 499 -11.99 7.96 -9.84
C SER A 499 -10.86 6.98 -9.52
N ALA A 500 -10.26 7.12 -8.32
CA ALA A 500 -9.33 6.14 -7.77
C ALA A 500 -9.95 4.73 -7.64
N ALA A 501 -11.25 4.65 -7.33
CA ALA A 501 -11.97 3.38 -7.17
C ALA A 501 -12.17 2.68 -8.52
N ASP A 502 -12.50 3.42 -9.59
CA ASP A 502 -12.57 2.90 -10.95
C ASP A 502 -11.19 2.44 -11.43
N TYR A 503 -10.15 3.24 -11.18
CA TYR A 503 -8.77 2.89 -11.49
C TYR A 503 -8.36 1.55 -10.84
N GLN A 504 -8.62 1.40 -9.54
CA GLN A 504 -8.38 0.16 -8.79
C GLN A 504 -9.22 -1.03 -9.31
N THR A 505 -10.45 -0.78 -9.79
CA THR A 505 -11.35 -1.82 -10.29
C THR A 505 -10.93 -2.35 -11.66
N TYR A 506 -10.62 -1.46 -12.62
CA TYR A 506 -10.50 -1.83 -14.03
C TYR A 506 -9.08 -1.83 -14.58
N SER A 507 -8.18 -0.96 -14.09
CA SER A 507 -6.95 -0.65 -14.82
C SER A 507 -6.03 -1.86 -14.99
N TRP A 508 -5.80 -2.62 -13.91
CA TRP A 508 -4.97 -3.82 -13.93
C TRP A 508 -5.51 -4.91 -14.89
N ALA A 509 -6.83 -5.01 -15.06
CA ALA A 509 -7.47 -6.01 -15.92
C ALA A 509 -7.45 -5.62 -17.42
N ILE A 510 -7.27 -4.33 -17.71
CA ILE A 510 -7.15 -3.80 -19.08
C ILE A 510 -5.68 -3.68 -19.49
N TYR A 511 -4.82 -3.18 -18.61
CA TYR A 511 -3.45 -2.72 -18.93
C TYR A 511 -2.35 -3.45 -18.16
N GLY A 512 -2.68 -4.36 -17.23
CA GLY A 512 -1.69 -5.14 -16.47
C GLY A 512 -0.89 -4.37 -15.42
N ASN A 513 -1.23 -3.09 -15.17
CA ASN A 513 -0.50 -2.21 -14.25
C ASN A 513 -0.79 -2.50 -12.76
N SER A 514 0.08 -1.98 -11.88
CA SER A 514 -0.23 -1.86 -10.46
C SER A 514 -1.12 -0.63 -10.23
N THR A 515 -2.07 -0.72 -9.31
CA THR A 515 -3.02 0.36 -8.95
C THR A 515 -2.71 1.01 -7.59
N ASP A 516 -1.54 0.73 -7.02
CA ASP A 516 -1.10 1.25 -5.71
C ASP A 516 -0.26 2.54 -5.86
N ASN A 517 -0.77 3.48 -6.64
CA ASN A 517 -0.09 4.72 -7.09
C ASN A 517 -1.15 5.76 -7.54
N GLY A 518 -0.70 6.95 -7.98
CA GLY A 518 -1.57 7.99 -8.54
C GLY A 518 -1.78 7.92 -10.05
N GLY A 519 -1.04 7.02 -10.69
CA GLY A 519 -0.88 6.83 -12.12
C GLY A 519 0.31 5.90 -12.33
N GLN A 520 0.45 5.39 -13.54
CA GLN A 520 1.64 4.64 -13.93
C GLN A 520 1.85 4.71 -15.44
N THR A 521 3.06 5.07 -15.86
CA THR A 521 3.53 4.76 -17.21
C THR A 521 4.05 3.32 -17.28
N VAL A 522 3.46 2.52 -18.16
CA VAL A 522 3.80 1.13 -18.44
C VAL A 522 4.19 1.03 -19.91
N MET A 523 5.47 0.75 -20.16
CA MET A 523 6.03 0.57 -21.50
C MET A 523 7.28 -0.30 -21.46
N ASP A 524 7.52 -1.01 -22.55
CA ASP A 524 8.83 -1.56 -22.91
C ASP A 524 9.20 -0.95 -24.26
N VAL A 525 10.00 0.10 -24.22
CA VAL A 525 10.47 0.81 -25.41
C VAL A 525 11.41 -0.03 -26.28
N THR A 526 11.89 -1.19 -25.82
CA THR A 526 12.76 -2.07 -26.61
C THR A 526 11.98 -3.04 -27.50
N ASP A 527 10.69 -3.29 -27.22
CA ASP A 527 9.82 -4.13 -28.05
C ASP A 527 9.01 -3.30 -29.08
N PRO A 528 9.20 -3.51 -30.40
CA PRO A 528 8.46 -2.77 -31.44
C PRO A 528 6.95 -3.05 -31.50
N ASN A 529 6.46 -4.04 -30.74
CA ASN A 529 5.05 -4.41 -30.59
C ASN A 529 4.44 -3.90 -29.28
N ASN A 530 5.25 -3.40 -28.33
CA ASN A 530 4.76 -2.82 -27.10
C ASN A 530 3.93 -1.56 -27.41
N GLN A 531 2.86 -1.38 -26.66
CA GLN A 531 2.02 -0.20 -26.73
C GLN A 531 2.22 0.57 -25.42
N PRO A 532 2.95 1.69 -25.43
CA PRO A 532 3.10 2.53 -24.24
C PRO A 532 1.74 2.98 -23.70
N VAL A 533 1.55 2.88 -22.38
CA VAL A 533 0.33 3.29 -21.69
C VAL A 533 0.67 4.18 -20.49
N CYS A 534 0.09 5.37 -20.39
CA CYS A 534 0.14 6.20 -19.17
C CYS A 534 -1.23 6.14 -18.48
N VAL A 535 -1.42 5.21 -17.52
CA VAL A 535 -2.71 5.06 -16.81
C VAL A 535 -2.84 6.11 -15.70
N MET A 536 -4.00 6.77 -15.62
CA MET A 536 -4.26 7.87 -14.66
C MET A 536 -5.74 7.91 -14.25
N TYR A 537 -6.11 8.77 -13.30
CA TYR A 537 -7.51 9.03 -12.96
C TYR A 537 -7.80 10.48 -12.55
N GLN A 538 -9.09 10.84 -12.55
CA GLN A 538 -9.53 12.16 -12.10
C GLN A 538 -9.57 12.27 -10.57
N LYS A 539 -8.97 13.34 -10.03
CA LYS A 539 -9.21 13.78 -8.64
C LYS A 539 -10.55 14.49 -8.54
N SER A 540 -11.17 14.44 -7.35
CA SER A 540 -12.38 15.19 -7.01
C SER A 540 -12.13 16.66 -6.70
N TRP A 541 -10.87 17.08 -6.61
CA TRP A 541 -10.41 18.47 -6.56
C TRP A 541 -9.35 18.71 -7.64
N ASN A 542 -9.06 19.97 -7.99
CA ASN A 542 -8.08 20.29 -9.02
C ASN A 542 -6.80 20.93 -8.43
N ASP A 543 -5.65 20.36 -8.75
CA ASP A 543 -4.31 20.86 -8.43
C ASP A 543 -3.69 21.51 -9.69
N ASP A 544 -4.46 22.35 -10.39
CA ASP A 544 -4.16 22.96 -11.69
C ASP A 544 -3.79 21.96 -12.82
N PHE A 545 -4.29 20.72 -12.75
CA PHE A 545 -4.17 19.75 -13.85
C PHE A 545 -5.30 19.94 -14.87
N ALA A 546 -4.96 19.81 -16.16
CA ALA A 546 -5.95 19.81 -17.23
C ALA A 546 -6.94 18.65 -17.03
N GLY A 547 -8.24 18.94 -17.05
CA GLY A 547 -9.30 17.94 -16.84
C GLY A 547 -9.29 17.25 -15.47
N ASN A 548 -8.63 17.82 -14.45
CA ASN A 548 -8.40 17.22 -13.12
C ASN A 548 -7.68 15.85 -13.16
N VAL A 549 -6.97 15.54 -14.25
CA VAL A 549 -6.27 14.27 -14.42
C VAL A 549 -5.03 14.27 -13.54
N TRP A 550 -5.03 13.46 -12.48
CA TRP A 550 -3.91 13.41 -11.55
C TRP A 550 -2.67 12.80 -12.22
N ASN A 551 -1.50 13.33 -11.86
CA ASN A 551 -0.18 12.98 -12.41
C ASN A 551 -0.04 13.13 -13.93
N LEU A 552 -0.96 13.80 -14.64
CA LEU A 552 -0.96 13.89 -16.11
C LEU A 552 0.42 14.16 -16.73
N ASN A 553 1.05 15.26 -16.32
CA ASN A 553 2.34 15.71 -16.82
C ASN A 553 3.49 14.84 -16.27
N HIS A 554 3.38 14.40 -15.02
CA HIS A 554 4.36 13.50 -14.38
C HIS A 554 4.46 12.15 -15.12
N GLU A 555 3.34 11.43 -15.30
CA GLU A 555 3.33 10.16 -16.04
C GLU A 555 3.77 10.36 -17.50
N TYR A 556 3.37 11.47 -18.13
CA TYR A 556 3.79 11.76 -19.50
C TYR A 556 5.29 12.05 -19.62
N THR A 557 5.90 12.62 -18.57
CA THR A 557 7.36 12.81 -18.51
C THR A 557 8.09 11.47 -18.53
N HIS A 558 7.61 10.45 -17.80
CA HIS A 558 8.20 9.10 -17.84
C HIS A 558 8.21 8.52 -19.27
N TYR A 559 7.14 8.75 -20.05
CA TYR A 559 7.11 8.36 -21.47
C TYR A 559 8.14 9.13 -22.31
N LEU A 560 8.34 10.42 -22.05
CA LEU A 560 9.32 11.24 -22.77
C LEU A 560 10.76 10.83 -22.42
N ASP A 561 11.07 10.67 -21.13
CA ASP A 561 12.41 10.27 -20.65
C ASP A 561 12.82 8.91 -21.25
N ASN A 562 11.92 7.92 -21.25
CA ASN A 562 12.15 6.60 -21.88
C ASN A 562 12.36 6.63 -23.42
N VAL A 563 11.86 7.66 -24.12
CA VAL A 563 11.98 7.77 -25.60
C VAL A 563 13.17 8.63 -26.03
N TYR A 564 13.53 9.65 -25.24
CA TYR A 564 14.46 10.71 -25.64
C TYR A 564 15.76 10.77 -24.81
N ASP A 565 15.78 10.20 -23.61
CA ASP A 565 16.90 10.29 -22.67
C ASP A 565 17.45 8.93 -22.20
N MET A 566 16.57 8.00 -21.87
CA MET A 566 16.92 6.69 -21.33
C MET A 566 16.93 5.64 -22.44
N LYS A 567 17.95 4.76 -22.44
CA LYS A 567 18.11 3.71 -23.46
C LYS A 567 18.04 2.32 -22.87
N GLY A 568 17.17 1.47 -23.40
CA GLY A 568 16.90 0.15 -22.86
C GLY A 568 15.55 0.12 -22.16
N ASP A 569 15.37 -0.86 -21.28
CA ASP A 569 14.18 -1.03 -20.46
C ASP A 569 14.39 -0.48 -19.04
N PHE A 570 13.32 -0.48 -18.23
CA PHE A 570 13.35 -0.04 -16.83
C PHE A 570 14.37 -0.82 -15.96
N ALA A 571 14.72 -2.06 -16.36
CA ALA A 571 15.74 -2.85 -15.67
C ALA A 571 17.17 -2.34 -15.98
N ALA A 572 17.40 -1.80 -17.18
CA ALA A 572 18.63 -1.08 -17.51
C ALA A 572 18.71 0.27 -16.78
N GLU A 573 17.62 1.04 -16.75
CA GLU A 573 17.52 2.33 -16.04
C GLU A 573 17.84 2.17 -14.55
N THR A 574 17.17 1.21 -13.89
CA THR A 574 17.36 0.94 -12.45
C THR A 574 18.59 0.07 -12.12
N SER A 575 19.50 -0.13 -13.08
CA SER A 575 20.79 -0.82 -12.85
C SER A 575 21.79 0.01 -12.02
N VAL A 576 21.51 1.31 -11.84
CA VAL A 576 22.23 2.25 -10.96
C VAL A 576 21.23 2.99 -10.04
N PRO A 577 21.69 3.66 -8.96
CA PRO A 577 20.85 4.46 -8.05
C PRO A 577 20.18 5.72 -8.66
N ASP A 578 19.39 5.55 -9.72
CA ASP A 578 18.89 6.64 -10.57
C ASP A 578 17.49 7.17 -10.22
N ILE A 579 16.88 6.69 -9.14
CA ILE A 579 15.48 7.06 -8.78
C ILE A 579 15.34 8.56 -8.48
N TRP A 580 16.43 9.24 -8.13
CA TRP A 580 16.44 10.69 -8.00
C TRP A 580 16.25 11.43 -9.33
N TRP A 581 16.72 10.85 -10.44
CA TRP A 581 16.52 11.39 -11.78
C TRP A 581 15.12 11.00 -12.26
N ILE A 582 14.82 9.71 -12.37
CA ILE A 582 13.58 9.18 -12.97
C ILE A 582 12.33 9.86 -12.36
N GLU A 583 12.17 9.84 -11.03
CA GLU A 583 11.02 10.47 -10.38
C GLU A 583 11.19 11.98 -10.20
N GLY A 584 12.42 12.45 -9.98
CA GLY A 584 12.69 13.87 -9.78
C GLY A 584 12.53 14.73 -11.04
N VAL A 585 12.79 14.18 -12.23
CA VAL A 585 12.57 14.85 -13.50
C VAL A 585 11.09 14.90 -13.82
N ALA A 586 10.34 13.81 -13.59
CA ALA A 586 8.89 13.78 -13.74
C ALA A 586 8.17 14.81 -12.86
N GLU A 587 8.59 14.95 -11.59
CA GLU A 587 8.09 16.02 -10.73
C GLU A 587 8.55 17.41 -11.20
N TYR A 588 9.85 17.60 -11.45
CA TYR A 588 10.37 18.93 -11.82
C TYR A 588 9.76 19.46 -13.12
N GLN A 589 9.71 18.63 -14.15
CA GLN A 589 9.03 18.88 -15.43
C GLN A 589 7.55 19.25 -15.19
N SER A 590 6.79 18.40 -14.49
CA SER A 590 5.35 18.61 -14.23
C SER A 590 5.03 19.95 -13.57
N TYR A 591 5.77 20.34 -12.52
CA TYR A 591 5.53 21.60 -11.82
C TYR A 591 6.08 22.81 -12.59
N ALA A 592 7.27 22.71 -13.18
CA ALA A 592 7.90 23.82 -13.90
C ALA A 592 7.18 24.14 -15.22
N TYR A 593 6.72 23.13 -15.97
CA TYR A 593 5.93 23.30 -17.19
C TYR A 593 4.59 24.01 -16.91
N ARG A 594 3.86 23.54 -15.88
CA ARG A 594 2.58 24.15 -15.46
C ARG A 594 2.76 25.53 -14.82
N GLY A 595 3.98 25.91 -14.45
CA GLY A 595 4.26 27.18 -13.78
C GLY A 595 3.69 27.25 -12.35
N VAL A 596 3.64 26.11 -11.66
CA VAL A 596 3.08 25.98 -10.30
C VAL A 596 4.16 25.53 -9.30
N THR A 597 4.01 25.90 -8.03
CA THR A 597 4.99 25.56 -6.99
C THR A 597 4.69 24.18 -6.42
N ASP A 598 5.69 23.29 -6.33
CA ASP A 598 5.61 22.13 -5.44
C ASP A 598 5.76 22.60 -3.98
N THR A 599 4.62 22.85 -3.33
CA THR A 599 4.59 23.31 -1.94
C THR A 599 5.07 22.26 -0.95
N GLN A 600 5.02 20.97 -1.30
CA GLN A 600 5.56 19.90 -0.46
C GLN A 600 7.09 19.90 -0.52
N ALA A 601 7.68 19.98 -1.71
CA ALA A 601 9.12 20.17 -1.87
C ALA A 601 9.64 21.44 -1.19
N MET A 602 8.91 22.57 -1.25
CA MET A 602 9.31 23.77 -0.50
C MET A 602 9.26 23.58 1.02
N ALA A 603 8.29 22.82 1.54
CA ALA A 603 8.20 22.48 2.95
C ALA A 603 9.29 21.48 3.39
N GLU A 604 9.72 20.57 2.51
CA GLU A 604 10.86 19.68 2.74
C GLU A 604 12.20 20.42 2.70
N ALA A 605 12.38 21.36 1.76
CA ALA A 605 13.60 22.16 1.65
C ALA A 605 13.93 22.88 2.96
N ALA A 606 12.92 23.45 3.62
CA ALA A 606 13.04 24.12 4.92
C ALA A 606 13.50 23.20 6.08
N LYS A 607 13.48 21.87 5.90
CA LYS A 607 13.91 20.89 6.91
C LYS A 607 15.36 20.43 6.77
N HIS A 608 16.02 20.72 5.63
CA HIS A 608 17.43 20.34 5.39
C HIS A 608 17.74 18.86 5.70
N THR A 609 16.77 17.96 5.44
CA THR A 609 16.82 16.57 5.94
C THR A 609 17.82 15.69 5.20
N TYR A 610 17.99 15.88 3.88
CA TYR A 610 18.92 15.11 3.07
C TYR A 610 19.93 15.99 2.36
N LYS A 611 21.17 15.49 2.28
CA LYS A 611 22.22 16.02 1.42
C LYS A 611 22.01 15.57 -0.02
N LEU A 612 22.47 16.35 -1.00
CA LEU A 612 22.38 15.98 -2.41
C LEU A 612 23.07 14.65 -2.71
N SER A 613 24.26 14.44 -2.14
CA SER A 613 25.01 13.18 -2.19
C SER A 613 24.25 11.96 -1.65
N THR A 614 23.27 12.18 -0.76
CA THR A 614 22.38 11.12 -0.26
C THR A 614 21.25 10.85 -1.25
N ILE A 615 20.71 11.90 -1.89
CA ILE A 615 19.63 11.81 -2.87
C ILE A 615 20.11 11.10 -4.14
N PHE A 616 21.35 11.38 -4.59
CA PHE A 616 22.05 10.64 -5.68
C PHE A 616 22.28 9.14 -5.42
N GLN A 617 21.84 8.61 -4.28
CA GLN A 617 21.91 7.18 -3.93
C GLN A 617 20.51 6.58 -3.73
N ASN A 618 19.46 7.26 -4.22
CA ASN A 618 18.09 6.80 -4.13
C ASN A 618 17.86 5.53 -4.97
N THR A 619 17.30 4.53 -4.31
CA THR A 619 16.70 3.35 -4.93
C THR A 619 15.34 3.12 -4.29
N TYR A 620 14.45 2.43 -4.99
CA TYR A 620 13.18 1.96 -4.45
C TYR A 620 13.35 1.16 -3.14
N GLY A 621 14.45 0.42 -2.97
CA GLY A 621 14.73 -0.37 -1.76
C GLY A 621 15.27 0.41 -0.55
N ASN A 622 15.68 1.68 -0.69
CA ASN A 622 16.34 2.44 0.38
C ASN A 622 15.76 3.84 0.65
N SER A 623 14.64 4.18 0.01
CA SER A 623 14.02 5.50 0.05
C SER A 623 12.52 5.39 0.34
N ASP A 624 11.98 6.37 1.06
CA ASP A 624 10.54 6.55 1.22
C ASP A 624 9.99 7.53 0.16
N SER A 625 8.67 7.65 0.06
CA SER A 625 8.01 8.54 -0.92
C SER A 625 8.45 10.00 -0.79
N THR A 626 8.77 10.49 0.41
CA THR A 626 9.23 11.87 0.61
C THR A 626 10.61 12.07 -0.01
N ARG A 627 11.52 11.11 0.21
CA ARG A 627 12.88 11.12 -0.34
C ARG A 627 12.92 10.87 -1.85
N VAL A 628 11.96 10.11 -2.39
CA VAL A 628 11.80 9.88 -3.83
C VAL A 628 11.26 11.12 -4.54
N TYR A 629 10.08 11.60 -4.16
CA TYR A 629 9.34 12.62 -4.93
C TYR A 629 9.76 14.07 -4.58
N PRO A 630 9.38 14.68 -3.43
CA PRO A 630 9.83 16.02 -3.04
C PRO A 630 11.34 16.26 -3.09
N TRP A 631 12.15 15.32 -2.59
CA TRP A 631 13.61 15.49 -2.58
C TRP A 631 14.26 15.16 -3.95
N GLY A 632 13.65 14.30 -4.78
CA GLY A 632 14.02 14.14 -6.17
C GLY A 632 13.80 15.42 -6.97
N TYR A 633 12.61 16.03 -6.83
CA TYR A 633 12.29 17.35 -7.40
C TYR A 633 13.35 18.40 -7.04
N LEU A 634 13.69 18.52 -5.74
CA LEU A 634 14.68 19.49 -5.27
C LEU A 634 16.06 19.24 -5.88
N ALA A 635 16.51 17.98 -5.95
CA ALA A 635 17.79 17.60 -6.51
C ALA A 635 17.88 17.90 -8.02
N VAL A 636 16.89 17.43 -8.81
CA VAL A 636 16.85 17.64 -10.26
C VAL A 636 16.75 19.13 -10.58
N ARG A 637 15.88 19.86 -9.89
CA ARG A 637 15.75 21.32 -10.06
C ARG A 637 17.06 22.06 -9.77
N TYR A 638 17.70 21.79 -8.63
CA TYR A 638 18.99 22.39 -8.28
C TYR A 638 20.05 22.10 -9.35
N MET A 639 20.13 20.85 -9.83
CA MET A 639 21.08 20.45 -10.86
C MET A 639 20.83 21.18 -12.18
N PHE A 640 19.57 21.38 -12.60
CA PHE A 640 19.25 22.21 -13.77
C PHE A 640 19.55 23.71 -13.56
N GLU A 641 19.26 24.28 -12.40
CA GLU A 641 19.48 25.70 -12.11
C GLU A 641 20.97 26.06 -11.92
N LYS A 642 21.78 25.15 -11.39
CA LYS A 642 23.17 25.42 -10.96
C LYS A 642 24.22 24.68 -11.77
N HIS A 643 23.99 23.41 -12.10
CA HIS A 643 24.97 22.50 -12.69
C HIS A 643 24.45 21.79 -13.96
N PRO A 644 23.84 22.52 -14.92
CA PRO A 644 23.22 21.88 -16.09
C PRO A 644 24.22 21.17 -16.99
N ALA A 645 25.52 21.52 -16.91
CA ALA A 645 26.57 20.82 -17.66
C ALA A 645 26.71 19.36 -17.22
N ASP A 646 26.58 19.07 -15.93
CA ASP A 646 26.69 17.71 -15.39
C ASP A 646 25.43 16.89 -15.70
N VAL A 647 24.24 17.53 -15.70
CA VAL A 647 22.99 16.90 -16.19
C VAL A 647 23.14 16.49 -17.67
N HIS A 648 23.57 17.41 -18.55
CA HIS A 648 23.77 17.09 -19.97
C HIS A 648 24.90 16.06 -20.19
N GLY A 649 25.90 16.03 -19.31
CA GLY A 649 26.94 14.99 -19.29
C GLY A 649 26.38 13.61 -18.98
N MET A 650 25.61 13.50 -17.89
CA MET A 650 24.92 12.27 -17.47
C MET A 650 23.98 11.75 -18.56
N LEU A 651 23.09 12.60 -19.08
CA LEU A 651 22.16 12.25 -20.16
C LEU A 651 22.87 11.81 -21.44
N GLY A 652 24.04 12.40 -21.75
CA GLY A 652 24.89 11.96 -22.85
C GLY A 652 25.31 10.48 -22.75
N HIS A 653 25.49 9.96 -21.53
CA HIS A 653 25.75 8.53 -21.30
C HIS A 653 24.46 7.69 -21.37
N PHE A 654 23.38 8.12 -20.70
CA PHE A 654 22.10 7.39 -20.66
C PHE A 654 21.49 7.19 -22.06
N ARG A 655 21.52 8.22 -22.92
CA ARG A 655 21.08 8.16 -24.33
C ARG A 655 21.85 7.12 -25.17
N THR A 656 23.01 6.66 -24.70
CA THR A 656 23.79 5.59 -25.36
C THR A 656 23.66 4.22 -24.70
N GLY A 657 23.06 4.14 -23.50
CA GLY A 657 22.91 2.95 -22.67
C GLY A 657 24.05 2.74 -21.66
N ASP A 658 24.90 3.74 -21.45
CA ASP A 658 26.03 3.68 -20.53
C ASP A 658 25.64 4.15 -19.11
N TYR A 659 24.75 3.40 -18.44
CA TYR A 659 24.28 3.75 -17.10
C TYR A 659 25.39 3.85 -16.06
N GLN A 660 26.46 3.05 -16.19
CA GLN A 660 27.61 3.12 -15.30
C GLN A 660 28.45 4.39 -15.54
N GLY A 661 28.59 4.83 -16.80
CA GLY A 661 29.19 6.13 -17.13
C GLY A 661 28.36 7.31 -16.62
N GLY A 662 27.03 7.29 -16.80
CA GLY A 662 26.14 8.32 -16.28
C GLY A 662 26.14 8.38 -14.75
N TYR A 663 26.07 7.23 -14.08
CA TYR A 663 26.25 7.12 -12.62
C TYR A 663 27.62 7.68 -12.17
N ALA A 664 28.69 7.41 -12.91
CA ALA A 664 30.02 7.92 -12.60
C ALA A 664 30.11 9.47 -12.66
N VAL A 665 29.25 10.15 -13.42
CA VAL A 665 29.16 11.63 -13.40
C VAL A 665 28.73 12.10 -12.01
N TYR A 666 27.54 11.74 -11.55
CA TYR A 666 27.00 12.27 -10.29
C TYR A 666 27.60 11.62 -9.03
N ASN A 667 27.96 10.33 -9.09
CA ASN A 667 28.72 9.69 -8.02
C ASN A 667 30.15 10.27 -7.90
N GLY A 668 30.74 10.70 -9.03
CA GLY A 668 32.04 11.37 -9.07
C GLY A 668 32.06 12.74 -8.37
N LEU A 669 30.91 13.43 -8.29
CA LEU A 669 30.76 14.67 -7.54
C LEU A 669 30.92 14.47 -6.02
N GLY A 670 30.61 13.27 -5.51
CA GLY A 670 30.63 12.97 -4.08
C GLY A 670 29.81 13.98 -3.27
N THR A 671 30.44 14.61 -2.28
CA THR A 671 29.81 15.64 -1.43
C THR A 671 30.08 17.08 -1.88
N SER A 672 30.67 17.29 -3.07
CA SER A 672 31.16 18.62 -3.51
C SER A 672 30.06 19.69 -3.60
N TYR A 673 28.83 19.29 -3.93
CA TYR A 673 27.67 20.18 -4.04
C TYR A 673 26.78 20.22 -2.79
N ASP A 674 27.04 19.41 -1.75
CA ASP A 674 26.16 19.34 -0.58
C ASP A 674 25.99 20.69 0.13
N ALA A 675 27.05 21.51 0.20
CA ALA A 675 27.01 22.81 0.86
C ALA A 675 26.35 23.93 0.02
N ASP A 676 26.47 23.87 -1.31
CA ASP A 676 25.80 24.83 -2.21
C ASP A 676 24.31 24.47 -2.36
N PHE A 677 23.98 23.17 -2.36
CA PHE A 677 22.61 22.67 -2.27
C PHE A 677 21.94 23.14 -0.97
N ASP A 678 22.58 22.96 0.19
CA ASP A 678 22.05 23.41 1.49
C ASP A 678 21.78 24.93 1.54
N ALA A 679 22.67 25.73 0.96
CA ALA A 679 22.45 27.17 0.79
C ALA A 679 21.31 27.49 -0.19
N TRP A 680 21.16 26.72 -1.27
CA TRP A 680 20.05 26.86 -2.22
C TRP A 680 18.70 26.45 -1.61
N LEU A 681 18.64 25.40 -0.78
CA LEU A 681 17.44 25.03 -0.01
C LEU A 681 16.99 26.19 0.89
N SER A 682 17.93 26.88 1.55
CA SER A 682 17.63 28.09 2.34
C SER A 682 17.00 29.20 1.48
N ALA A 683 17.47 29.37 0.24
CA ALA A 683 16.89 30.32 -0.71
C ALA A 683 15.49 29.89 -1.16
N CYS A 684 15.27 28.60 -1.46
CA CYS A 684 13.95 28.07 -1.79
C CYS A 684 12.95 28.29 -0.65
N ALA A 685 13.30 27.88 0.56
CA ALA A 685 12.47 28.01 1.76
C ALA A 685 12.14 29.48 2.11
N SER A 686 12.97 30.45 1.67
CA SER A 686 12.73 31.89 1.86
C SER A 686 12.03 32.58 0.68
N GLY A 687 11.57 31.82 -0.32
CA GLY A 687 10.71 32.32 -1.41
C GLY A 687 11.31 32.25 -2.81
N ALA A 688 12.61 32.00 -2.97
CA ALA A 688 13.29 32.12 -4.27
C ALA A 688 12.84 31.08 -5.30
N CYS A 689 12.34 29.93 -4.85
CA CYS A 689 11.96 28.81 -5.72
C CYS A 689 10.45 28.73 -6.00
N PHE A 690 9.65 29.66 -5.49
CA PHE A 690 8.21 29.74 -5.78
C PHE A 690 7.96 30.22 -7.22
N ALA A 691 6.86 29.75 -7.80
CA ALA A 691 6.41 30.15 -9.13
C ALA A 691 6.16 31.67 -9.23
N THR A 692 6.31 32.23 -10.44
CA THR A 692 6.13 33.66 -10.67
C THR A 692 4.65 34.06 -10.64
N GLY A 693 4.31 35.05 -9.80
CA GLY A 693 2.93 35.41 -9.49
C GLY A 693 2.56 35.01 -8.05
N PRO A 694 1.25 34.94 -7.73
CA PRO A 694 0.82 34.53 -6.40
C PRO A 694 0.99 33.02 -6.22
N THR A 695 1.42 32.57 -5.04
CA THR A 695 1.28 31.17 -4.60
C THR A 695 0.42 31.16 -3.34
N ALA A 696 -0.71 30.44 -3.39
CA ALA A 696 -1.53 30.15 -2.20
C ALA A 696 -0.72 29.34 -1.18
N LEU A 697 -0.67 29.80 0.07
CA LEU A 697 -0.05 29.08 1.18
C LEU A 697 -0.82 29.37 2.46
N PHE A 698 -0.90 28.40 3.37
CA PHE A 698 -1.51 28.63 4.68
C PHE A 698 -1.03 27.66 5.75
N ASP A 699 -1.08 28.14 7.00
CA ASP A 699 -1.04 27.26 8.17
C ASP A 699 -2.48 26.82 8.50
N GLN A 700 -2.63 25.58 8.95
CA GLN A 700 -3.88 25.04 9.47
C GLN A 700 -3.75 24.63 10.94
N SER A 701 -4.74 24.99 11.76
CA SER A 701 -4.86 24.54 13.14
C SER A 701 -6.24 23.93 13.36
N VAL A 702 -6.28 22.63 13.70
CA VAL A 702 -7.53 21.92 13.97
C VAL A 702 -7.77 21.86 15.47
N ASN A 703 -8.91 22.37 15.92
CA ASN A 703 -9.39 22.30 17.29
C ASN A 703 -10.83 21.78 17.30
N GLY A 704 -10.97 20.49 17.59
CA GLY A 704 -12.27 19.81 17.56
C GLY A 704 -12.91 19.86 16.17
N ALA A 705 -14.14 20.36 16.10
CA ALA A 705 -14.88 20.58 14.86
C ALA A 705 -14.31 21.72 14.00
N THR A 706 -13.48 22.60 14.58
CA THR A 706 -13.13 23.88 13.98
C THR A 706 -11.72 23.88 13.44
N VAL A 707 -11.55 24.28 12.18
CA VAL A 707 -10.25 24.55 11.57
C VAL A 707 -10.07 26.06 11.49
N THR A 708 -8.98 26.55 12.08
CA THR A 708 -8.53 27.93 11.91
C THR A 708 -7.42 27.94 10.86
N LEU A 709 -7.55 28.83 9.89
CA LEU A 709 -6.67 28.90 8.72
C LEU A 709 -5.98 30.26 8.70
N THR A 710 -4.66 30.27 8.50
CA THR A 710 -3.85 31.49 8.47
C THR A 710 -3.11 31.60 7.16
N ASP A 711 -3.45 32.61 6.37
CA ASP A 711 -2.81 32.94 5.11
C ASP A 711 -1.31 33.19 5.26
N ARG A 712 -0.53 32.48 4.45
CA ARG A 712 0.92 32.62 4.27
C ARG A 712 1.29 32.94 2.82
N SER A 713 0.31 33.19 1.98
CA SER A 713 0.47 33.30 0.53
C SER A 713 1.45 34.42 0.15
N VAL A 714 2.28 34.14 -0.85
CA VAL A 714 3.35 35.03 -1.32
C VAL A 714 3.11 35.44 -2.76
N VAL A 715 3.74 36.54 -3.20
CA VAL A 715 3.85 36.88 -4.62
C VAL A 715 5.34 36.96 -4.97
N THR A 716 5.78 36.07 -5.86
CA THR A 716 7.19 35.95 -6.25
C THR A 716 7.40 36.53 -7.65
N ASN A 717 8.49 37.27 -7.83
CA ASN A 717 8.90 37.89 -9.11
C ASN A 717 7.81 38.73 -9.81
N SER A 718 6.86 39.31 -9.06
CA SER A 718 5.82 40.21 -9.58
C SER A 718 5.59 41.38 -8.63
N PRO A 719 5.34 42.61 -9.11
CA PRO A 719 5.01 43.76 -8.27
C PRO A 719 3.53 43.77 -7.82
N ALA A 720 2.73 42.80 -8.27
CA ALA A 720 1.33 42.66 -7.85
C ALA A 720 1.24 42.25 -6.38
N GLN A 721 0.17 42.68 -5.71
CA GLN A 721 -0.18 42.22 -4.37
C GLN A 721 -1.38 41.28 -4.45
N ILE A 722 -1.57 40.43 -3.44
CA ILE A 722 -2.79 39.63 -3.31
C ILE A 722 -3.95 40.57 -2.95
N THR A 723 -5.04 40.45 -3.69
CA THR A 723 -6.25 41.29 -3.59
C THR A 723 -7.51 40.50 -3.24
N GLY A 724 -7.48 39.16 -3.33
CA GLY A 724 -8.59 38.29 -2.96
C GLY A 724 -8.12 36.94 -2.41
N TRP A 725 -8.92 36.38 -1.52
CA TRP A 725 -8.81 35.04 -0.96
C TRP A 725 -10.17 34.37 -1.12
N HIS A 726 -10.20 33.09 -1.48
CA HIS A 726 -11.40 32.28 -1.53
C HIS A 726 -11.08 30.89 -1.00
N TRP A 727 -11.80 30.47 0.03
CA TRP A 727 -11.64 29.19 0.69
C TRP A 727 -12.79 28.28 0.35
N THR A 728 -12.50 27.02 0.07
CA THR A 728 -13.49 25.93 0.10
C THR A 728 -13.12 24.95 1.20
N PHE A 729 -14.12 24.43 1.90
CA PHE A 729 -13.89 23.58 3.07
C PHE A 729 -14.14 22.09 2.81
N GLY A 730 -14.53 21.69 1.60
CA GLY A 730 -14.77 20.29 1.25
C GLY A 730 -16.09 19.69 1.79
N ASP A 731 -16.89 20.47 2.52
CA ASP A 731 -18.25 20.11 2.97
C ASP A 731 -19.37 20.82 2.19
N GLY A 732 -19.01 21.57 1.15
CA GLY A 732 -19.91 22.40 0.33
C GLY A 732 -19.99 23.87 0.76
N SER A 733 -19.33 24.27 1.84
CA SER A 733 -19.23 25.67 2.28
C SER A 733 -17.91 26.34 1.87
N SER A 734 -17.89 27.67 1.92
CA SER A 734 -16.78 28.53 1.49
C SER A 734 -16.69 29.84 2.29
N SER A 735 -15.57 30.56 2.16
CA SER A 735 -15.36 31.89 2.76
C SER A 735 -14.40 32.74 1.93
N ASP A 736 -14.64 34.05 1.84
CA ASP A 736 -13.73 35.01 1.18
C ASP A 736 -12.84 35.77 2.21
N GLU A 737 -12.87 35.37 3.49
CA GLU A 737 -12.00 35.94 4.51
C GLU A 737 -10.54 35.53 4.32
N ARG A 738 -9.60 36.42 4.65
CA ARG A 738 -8.16 36.12 4.57
C ARG A 738 -7.72 35.01 5.53
N ASN A 739 -8.25 34.99 6.75
CA ASN A 739 -7.88 34.04 7.81
C ASN A 739 -9.16 33.48 8.47
N PRO A 740 -9.93 32.61 7.79
CA PRO A 740 -11.20 32.13 8.30
C PRO A 740 -11.01 31.09 9.42
N ALA A 741 -12.05 30.94 10.23
CA ALA A 741 -12.28 29.75 11.02
C ALA A 741 -13.57 29.07 10.54
N HIS A 742 -13.51 27.77 10.25
CA HIS A 742 -14.65 26.98 9.77
C HIS A 742 -14.95 25.82 10.71
N THR A 743 -16.23 25.60 11.03
CA THR A 743 -16.68 24.57 11.96
C THR A 743 -17.52 23.52 11.22
N TYR A 744 -16.97 22.30 11.11
CA TYR A 744 -17.63 21.19 10.44
C TYR A 744 -18.75 20.58 11.27
N ALA A 745 -19.87 20.25 10.61
CA ALA A 745 -21.03 19.65 11.25
C ALA A 745 -20.86 18.16 11.61
N LYS A 746 -19.86 17.48 11.05
CA LYS A 746 -19.51 16.07 11.31
C LYS A 746 -18.00 15.93 11.46
N ALA A 747 -17.59 14.89 12.18
CA ALA A 747 -16.18 14.48 12.18
C ALA A 747 -15.85 13.82 10.83
N GLY A 748 -14.64 14.04 10.34
CA GLY A 748 -14.20 13.49 9.06
C GLY A 748 -12.90 14.13 8.58
N THR A 749 -12.32 13.55 7.53
CA THR A 749 -11.26 14.20 6.76
C THR A 749 -11.89 14.97 5.61
N TYR A 750 -11.57 16.26 5.55
CA TYR A 750 -12.06 17.22 4.57
C TYR A 750 -10.88 17.82 3.81
N THR A 751 -11.08 18.14 2.53
CA THR A 751 -10.10 18.90 1.75
C THR A 751 -10.45 20.38 1.85
N VAL A 752 -9.61 21.14 2.55
CA VAL A 752 -9.65 22.61 2.53
C VAL A 752 -8.80 23.08 1.36
N ALA A 753 -9.25 24.06 0.59
CA ALA A 753 -8.42 24.70 -0.43
C ALA A 753 -8.51 26.22 -0.34
N LEU A 754 -7.35 26.89 -0.41
CA LEU A 754 -7.23 28.34 -0.58
C LEU A 754 -6.96 28.65 -2.05
N THR A 755 -7.77 29.51 -2.66
CA THR A 755 -7.47 30.22 -3.90
C THR A 755 -7.16 31.68 -3.60
N VAL A 756 -5.99 32.18 -4.02
CA VAL A 756 -5.64 33.60 -3.95
C VAL A 756 -5.70 34.27 -5.31
N THR A 757 -5.98 35.57 -5.35
CA THR A 757 -6.01 36.39 -6.57
C THR A 757 -5.05 37.58 -6.47
N ASP A 758 -4.13 37.76 -7.42
CA ASP A 758 -3.25 38.95 -7.49
C ASP A 758 -3.93 40.16 -8.14
N ALA A 759 -3.32 41.34 -8.00
CA ALA A 759 -3.82 42.59 -8.56
C ALA A 759 -3.87 42.64 -10.12
N ASN A 760 -3.29 41.65 -10.81
CA ASN A 760 -3.41 41.48 -12.26
C ASN A 760 -4.51 40.45 -12.63
N GLY A 761 -5.24 39.91 -11.66
CA GLY A 761 -6.26 38.89 -11.86
C GLY A 761 -5.72 37.47 -12.02
N ARG A 762 -4.45 37.19 -11.70
CA ARG A 762 -3.94 35.81 -11.67
C ARG A 762 -4.42 35.10 -10.42
N THR A 763 -4.79 33.84 -10.56
CA THR A 763 -5.22 32.98 -9.46
C THR A 763 -4.34 31.76 -9.30
N THR A 764 -4.09 31.33 -8.07
CA THR A 764 -3.51 30.00 -7.77
C THR A 764 -4.26 29.38 -6.60
N ALA A 765 -4.41 28.05 -6.63
CA ALA A 765 -5.06 27.28 -5.60
C ALA A 765 -4.08 26.34 -4.88
N THR A 766 -4.33 26.04 -3.61
CA THR A 766 -3.58 25.03 -2.86
C THR A 766 -4.52 24.32 -1.89
N PRO A 767 -4.68 22.98 -2.00
CA PRO A 767 -5.45 22.19 -1.05
C PRO A 767 -4.59 21.57 0.05
N ALA A 768 -5.21 21.32 1.20
CA ALA A 768 -4.69 20.50 2.29
C ALA A 768 -5.79 19.66 2.91
N SER A 769 -5.45 18.45 3.37
CA SER A 769 -6.38 17.62 4.15
C SER A 769 -6.40 18.06 5.61
N VAL A 770 -7.60 18.22 6.16
CA VAL A 770 -7.86 18.45 7.60
C VAL A 770 -8.74 17.34 8.14
N THR A 771 -8.30 16.66 9.19
CA THR A 771 -9.14 15.69 9.91
C THR A 771 -9.73 16.38 11.13
N THR A 772 -11.04 16.66 11.09
CA THR A 772 -11.75 17.32 12.17
C THR A 772 -12.48 16.32 13.06
N THR A 773 -12.56 16.65 14.34
CA THR A 773 -13.13 15.79 15.38
C THR A 773 -14.20 16.55 16.13
N VAL A 774 -15.48 16.38 15.80
CA VAL A 774 -16.53 17.17 16.44
C VAL A 774 -16.62 16.89 17.94
N ASP A 775 -16.08 17.82 18.74
CA ASP A 775 -16.32 17.92 20.17
C ASP A 775 -17.77 18.39 20.36
N GLY A 776 -18.63 17.39 20.54
CA GLY A 776 -20.09 17.47 20.39
C GLY A 776 -20.70 16.21 19.75
N GLY A 777 -19.88 15.37 19.11
CA GLY A 777 -20.28 14.13 18.43
C GLY A 777 -19.36 12.92 18.61
N ALA A 778 -18.24 13.03 19.34
CA ALA A 778 -17.56 11.84 19.86
C ALA A 778 -18.53 11.03 20.74
N PRO A 779 -18.56 9.69 20.64
CA PRO A 779 -19.29 8.87 21.60
C PRO A 779 -18.85 9.26 23.00
N VAL A 780 -19.83 9.62 23.83
CA VAL A 780 -19.68 10.06 25.22
C VAL A 780 -18.94 8.98 26.02
N LEU A 781 -17.60 9.04 26.00
CA LEU A 781 -16.68 7.94 26.40
C LEU A 781 -17.19 7.30 27.69
N PRO A 782 -17.50 6.00 27.72
CA PRO A 782 -18.25 5.40 28.83
C PRO A 782 -17.65 5.75 30.19
N LEU A 783 -18.49 5.82 31.22
CA LEU A 783 -17.97 5.99 32.57
C LEU A 783 -17.00 4.85 32.87
N CYS A 784 -15.81 5.19 33.40
CA CYS A 784 -14.81 4.20 33.73
C CYS A 784 -15.41 3.15 34.69
N THR A 785 -15.42 1.89 34.23
CA THR A 785 -16.16 0.78 34.85
C THR A 785 -15.58 0.31 36.18
N ASP A 786 -14.31 0.65 36.45
CA ASP A 786 -13.68 0.44 37.75
C ASP A 786 -14.47 1.19 38.85
N GLN A 787 -14.75 0.49 39.95
CA GLN A 787 -15.47 1.03 41.10
C GLN A 787 -14.65 2.09 41.85
N ARG A 788 -13.32 2.08 41.70
CA ARG A 788 -12.42 3.09 42.27
C ARG A 788 -12.54 4.41 41.54
N THR A 789 -13.00 5.44 42.24
CA THR A 789 -13.16 6.78 41.68
C THR A 789 -11.86 7.44 41.23
N ASP A 790 -10.69 6.95 41.63
CA ASP A 790 -9.36 7.41 41.21
C ASP A 790 -8.75 6.58 40.07
N ALA A 791 -9.37 5.47 39.66
CA ALA A 791 -8.87 4.60 38.60
C ALA A 791 -9.43 5.00 37.22
N MET A 792 -8.57 5.35 36.28
CA MET A 792 -8.88 5.60 34.88
C MET A 792 -8.56 4.36 34.02
N GLY A 793 -9.25 4.22 32.89
CA GLY A 793 -9.17 3.06 32.02
C GLY A 793 -9.22 3.44 30.53
N GLN A 794 -9.17 2.44 29.66
CA GLN A 794 -9.09 2.69 28.23
C GLN A 794 -10.39 3.32 27.71
N ASN A 795 -10.25 4.43 26.97
CA ASN A 795 -11.35 5.13 26.29
C ASN A 795 -12.57 5.41 27.19
N CYS A 796 -12.33 5.85 28.43
CA CYS A 796 -13.36 6.11 29.43
C CYS A 796 -13.20 7.47 30.11
N ARG A 797 -14.24 7.92 30.81
CA ARG A 797 -14.23 9.18 31.58
C ARG A 797 -14.72 9.04 33.02
N ARG A 798 -14.36 10.00 33.87
CA ARG A 798 -14.96 10.27 35.18
C ARG A 798 -15.40 11.72 35.27
N THR A 799 -16.61 11.94 35.79
CA THR A 799 -17.27 13.24 35.91
C THR A 799 -17.28 13.72 37.36
N GLY A 800 -17.75 14.95 37.62
CA GLY A 800 -18.01 15.43 38.99
C GLY A 800 -16.76 15.63 39.84
N ARG A 801 -15.59 15.85 39.21
CA ARG A 801 -14.33 16.08 39.95
C ARG A 801 -14.34 17.48 40.54
N ALA A 802 -14.00 17.58 41.82
CA ALA A 802 -13.96 18.83 42.56
C ALA A 802 -12.84 18.86 43.61
N ARG A 803 -12.14 20.00 43.75
CA ARG A 803 -11.12 20.25 44.78
C ARG A 803 -11.07 21.74 45.12
N THR A 804 -10.73 22.04 46.36
CA THR A 804 -10.41 23.41 46.82
C THR A 804 -9.00 23.83 46.39
N ALA A 805 -8.79 25.13 46.20
CA ALA A 805 -7.52 25.73 45.81
C ALA A 805 -6.34 25.22 46.67
N GLY A 806 -5.21 24.95 46.03
CA GLY A 806 -4.02 24.36 46.63
C GLY A 806 -4.08 22.84 46.84
N SER A 807 -5.22 22.19 46.59
CA SER A 807 -5.39 20.74 46.73
C SER A 807 -5.26 19.99 45.40
N THR A 808 -4.87 18.72 45.47
CA THR A 808 -4.68 17.87 44.28
C THR A 808 -5.74 16.78 44.22
N ASP A 809 -6.31 16.54 43.04
CA ASP A 809 -7.05 15.34 42.73
C ASP A 809 -6.15 14.32 42.05
N TYR A 810 -5.93 13.17 42.68
CA TYR A 810 -5.05 12.12 42.17
C TYR A 810 -5.86 11.05 41.43
N LEU A 811 -5.41 10.69 40.22
CA LEU A 811 -5.95 9.60 39.43
C LEU A 811 -4.83 8.76 38.83
N TYR A 812 -5.07 7.50 38.50
CA TYR A 812 -4.08 6.65 37.84
C TYR A 812 -4.69 5.89 36.69
N VAL A 813 -3.88 5.53 35.70
CA VAL A 813 -4.30 4.78 34.51
C VAL A 813 -3.32 3.64 34.27
N TYR A 814 -3.79 2.43 34.00
CA TYR A 814 -2.92 1.32 33.62
C TYR A 814 -2.77 1.28 32.09
N LEU A 815 -1.55 1.45 31.59
CA LEU A 815 -1.25 1.37 30.16
C LEU A 815 -0.77 -0.04 29.76
N PRO A 816 -1.41 -0.70 28.79
CA PRO A 816 -0.89 -1.89 28.14
C PRO A 816 0.51 -1.70 27.55
N ALA A 817 1.24 -2.81 27.37
CA ALA A 817 2.45 -2.79 26.58
C ALA A 817 2.12 -2.56 25.11
N GLY A 818 2.87 -1.66 24.45
CA GLY A 818 2.61 -1.26 23.07
C GLY A 818 1.67 -0.05 22.92
N THR A 819 1.12 0.51 24.01
CA THR A 819 0.49 1.84 23.94
C THR A 819 1.51 2.86 23.43
N THR A 820 1.29 3.35 22.20
CA THR A 820 2.17 4.36 21.57
C THR A 820 1.82 5.78 21.97
N THR A 821 0.60 6.00 22.49
CA THR A 821 0.11 7.31 22.90
C THR A 821 -0.87 7.16 24.07
N LEU A 822 -0.70 7.96 25.13
CA LEU A 822 -1.75 8.24 26.11
C LEU A 822 -2.19 9.70 25.95
N LYS A 823 -3.46 9.92 25.57
CA LYS A 823 -4.10 11.23 25.68
C LYS A 823 -4.92 11.28 26.97
N VAL A 824 -4.69 12.32 27.76
CA VAL A 824 -5.50 12.65 28.94
C VAL A 824 -6.08 14.03 28.77
N THR A 825 -7.39 14.15 28.92
CA THR A 825 -8.12 15.41 28.74
C THR A 825 -8.96 15.68 29.98
N ALA A 826 -8.92 16.91 30.48
CA ALA A 826 -9.86 17.43 31.47
C ALA A 826 -10.68 18.55 30.82
N SER A 827 -11.98 18.60 31.10
CA SER A 827 -12.90 19.57 30.51
C SER A 827 -14.19 19.72 31.31
N GLY A 828 -14.94 20.80 31.02
CA GLY A 828 -16.18 21.14 31.73
C GLY A 828 -15.95 21.65 33.15
N GLY A 829 -17.04 21.87 33.89
CA GLY A 829 -16.98 22.40 35.25
C GLY A 829 -16.60 23.90 35.32
N THR A 830 -16.23 24.33 36.52
CA THR A 830 -15.80 25.71 36.82
C THR A 830 -14.48 25.71 37.60
N GLY A 831 -13.75 26.84 37.60
CA GLY A 831 -12.48 27.00 38.31
C GLY A 831 -11.25 26.91 37.38
N THR A 832 -10.08 26.71 37.97
CA THR A 832 -8.82 26.47 37.25
C THR A 832 -8.12 25.24 37.83
N ALA A 833 -7.92 24.23 36.98
CA ALA A 833 -7.32 22.96 37.36
C ALA A 833 -6.20 22.63 36.38
N TYR A 834 -4.98 22.42 36.86
CA TYR A 834 -3.82 22.06 36.03
C TYR A 834 -3.63 20.54 36.01
N LEU A 835 -3.39 19.99 34.82
CA LEU A 835 -3.24 18.55 34.59
C LEU A 835 -1.77 18.16 34.58
N TYR A 836 -1.39 17.21 35.45
CA TYR A 836 -0.04 16.65 35.51
C TYR A 836 -0.06 15.15 35.22
N TYR A 837 1.02 14.65 34.62
CA TYR A 837 1.29 13.23 34.41
C TYR A 837 2.70 12.88 34.88
N ASN A 838 2.85 11.67 35.42
CA ASN A 838 4.12 11.10 35.82
C ASN A 838 4.08 9.59 35.59
N ASP A 839 5.20 9.03 35.15
CA ASP A 839 5.29 7.64 34.70
C ASP A 839 5.54 6.64 35.85
N THR A 840 6.05 7.12 36.99
CA THR A 840 6.62 6.29 38.05
C THR A 840 6.10 6.62 39.45
N THR A 841 5.68 7.87 39.69
CA THR A 841 5.23 8.37 41.01
C THR A 841 3.99 9.24 40.88
N TRP A 842 3.28 9.55 41.97
CA TRP A 842 2.09 10.41 41.91
C TRP A 842 2.39 11.80 41.33
N ALA A 843 1.74 12.11 40.20
CA ALA A 843 1.92 13.37 39.49
C ALA A 843 1.52 14.58 40.37
N SER A 844 2.35 15.60 40.44
CA SER A 844 2.08 16.84 41.18
C SER A 844 2.81 18.02 40.54
N PRO A 845 2.51 19.28 40.92
CA PRO A 845 3.26 20.45 40.44
C PRO A 845 4.79 20.38 40.67
N ASN A 846 5.25 19.54 41.61
CA ASN A 846 6.67 19.36 41.94
C ASN A 846 7.26 18.03 41.43
N ALA A 847 6.46 17.17 40.79
CA ALA A 847 6.90 15.86 40.31
C ALA A 847 6.04 15.40 39.11
N PHE A 848 6.45 15.73 37.89
CA PHE A 848 5.75 15.37 36.65
C PHE A 848 6.74 15.18 35.49
N THR A 849 6.32 14.44 34.47
CA THR A 849 7.03 14.26 33.19
C THR A 849 6.26 14.86 32.00
N ALA A 850 4.96 15.13 32.16
CA ALA A 850 4.17 15.97 31.25
C ALA A 850 3.14 16.80 32.05
N SER A 851 2.75 17.98 31.53
CA SER A 851 1.71 18.80 32.15
C SER A 851 0.98 19.69 31.14
N SER A 852 -0.20 20.18 31.53
CA SER A 852 -0.99 21.18 30.84
C SER A 852 -1.52 22.17 31.90
N THR A 853 -1.21 23.45 31.71
CA THR A 853 -1.39 24.51 32.73
C THR A 853 -2.13 25.72 32.16
N ASN A 854 -3.07 25.47 31.23
CA ASN A 854 -3.88 26.51 30.62
C ASN A 854 -4.81 27.17 31.65
N PRO A 855 -5.21 28.45 31.49
CA PRO A 855 -6.26 29.04 32.30
C PRO A 855 -7.57 28.26 32.19
N GLY A 856 -8.25 28.02 33.31
CA GLY A 856 -9.50 27.26 33.37
C GLY A 856 -9.33 25.76 33.65
N THR A 857 -10.38 24.98 33.39
CA THR A 857 -10.44 23.52 33.63
C THR A 857 -10.12 22.68 32.39
N THR A 858 -10.10 23.30 31.21
CA THR A 858 -9.79 22.61 29.94
C THR A 858 -8.30 22.39 29.80
N GLN A 859 -7.88 21.14 30.01
CA GLN A 859 -6.49 20.70 29.92
C GLN A 859 -6.38 19.50 28.99
N SER A 860 -5.26 19.39 28.27
CA SER A 860 -4.96 18.19 27.50
C SER A 860 -3.47 17.93 27.50
N ILE A 861 -3.09 16.67 27.74
CA ILE A 861 -1.73 16.16 27.55
C ILE A 861 -1.77 14.95 26.63
N THR A 862 -0.74 14.81 25.80
CA THR A 862 -0.50 13.65 24.97
C THR A 862 0.91 13.15 25.28
N VAL A 863 1.01 11.97 25.87
CA VAL A 863 2.28 11.31 26.17
C VAL A 863 2.54 10.32 25.05
N THR A 864 3.56 10.59 24.23
CA THR A 864 4.02 9.69 23.17
C THR A 864 4.99 8.65 23.71
N THR A 865 4.94 7.43 23.17
CA THR A 865 5.72 6.26 23.62
C THR A 865 5.72 6.05 25.15
N PRO A 866 4.57 6.14 25.84
CA PRO A 866 4.54 5.92 27.27
C PRO A 866 4.94 4.46 27.56
N THR A 867 5.74 4.28 28.60
CA THR A 867 6.08 2.93 29.07
C THR A 867 4.83 2.22 29.61
N ALA A 868 4.84 0.88 29.62
CA ALA A 868 3.72 0.06 30.09
C ALA A 868 3.59 0.04 31.63
N GLY A 869 2.37 -0.01 32.16
CA GLY A 869 2.06 -0.09 33.59
C GLY A 869 1.27 1.11 34.13
N TYR A 870 1.22 1.24 35.46
CA TYR A 870 0.49 2.32 36.14
C TYR A 870 1.14 3.69 35.92
N ARG A 871 0.42 4.59 35.28
CA ARG A 871 0.77 6.00 35.13
C ARG A 871 -0.13 6.84 36.01
N TYR A 872 0.46 7.88 36.57
CA TYR A 872 -0.18 8.71 37.57
C TYR A 872 -0.52 10.05 36.96
N LEU A 873 -1.72 10.52 37.27
CA LEU A 873 -2.35 11.71 36.77
C LEU A 873 -2.77 12.57 37.96
N SER A 874 -2.83 13.87 37.78
CA SER A 874 -3.54 14.71 38.74
C SER A 874 -4.12 15.98 38.16
N LEU A 875 -5.19 16.45 38.82
CA LEU A 875 -5.74 17.79 38.63
C LEU A 875 -5.42 18.62 39.89
N TYR A 876 -4.48 19.56 39.76
CA TYR A 876 -4.13 20.50 40.81
C TYR A 876 -5.04 21.73 40.76
N ALA A 877 -5.76 22.02 41.85
CA ALA A 877 -6.63 23.17 41.96
C ALA A 877 -5.82 24.46 42.17
N VAL A 878 -5.76 25.31 41.14
CA VAL A 878 -5.18 26.66 41.25
C VAL A 878 -6.20 27.60 41.89
N THR A 879 -7.47 27.44 41.53
CA THR A 879 -8.63 27.94 42.25
C THR A 879 -9.55 26.76 42.57
N ASP A 880 -10.55 26.95 43.43
CA ASP A 880 -11.59 25.95 43.65
C ASP A 880 -12.19 25.52 42.31
N PHE A 881 -12.22 24.21 42.04
CA PHE A 881 -12.87 23.65 40.88
C PHE A 881 -13.95 22.64 41.25
N SER A 882 -14.96 22.55 40.39
CA SER A 882 -16.12 21.66 40.55
C SER A 882 -16.66 21.21 39.20
N ASP A 883 -17.31 20.04 39.17
CA ASP A 883 -17.94 19.42 38.00
C ASP A 883 -17.02 19.16 36.79
N VAL A 884 -15.71 19.10 37.03
CA VAL A 884 -14.72 18.76 35.99
C VAL A 884 -14.87 17.30 35.59
N THR A 885 -14.76 17.03 34.29
CA THR A 885 -14.68 15.69 33.72
C THR A 885 -13.24 15.43 33.27
N ILE A 886 -12.71 14.24 33.57
CA ILE A 886 -11.41 13.78 33.08
C ILE A 886 -11.57 12.47 32.31
N SER A 887 -10.86 12.32 31.20
CA SER A 887 -10.88 11.14 30.34
C SER A 887 -9.49 10.70 29.92
N THR A 888 -9.36 9.41 29.63
CA THR A 888 -8.12 8.77 29.14
C THR A 888 -8.39 7.97 27.87
N GLN A 889 -7.57 8.17 26.85
CA GLN A 889 -7.61 7.47 25.56
C GLN A 889 -6.20 6.96 25.23
N PHE A 890 -6.05 5.65 25.00
CA PHE A 890 -4.77 4.95 24.83
C PHE A 890 -4.96 3.52 24.32
#